data_AF-A0AAW2PXS2-F1
#
_entry.id   AF-A0AAW2PXS2-F1
#
_cell.length_a   1.000
_cell.length_b   1.000
_cell.length_c   1.000
_cell.angle_alpha   90.00
_cell.angle_beta   90.00
_cell.angle_gamma   90.00
#
_symmetry.space_group_name_H-M   'P 1'
#
loop_
_entity.id
_entity.type
_entity.pdbx_description
1 polymer ?
#
loop_
_entity_poly.entity_id
_entity_poly.type
_entity_poly.pdbx_seq_one_letter_code
_entity_poly.pdbx_strand_id
1 'polypeptide(L)'
;MLLATEINSAPPPKPGCATSCGNLTVPYPFGTSHDCSHDYSFLINCNHTYNPPKPFLNSGRIEVLDISLDGSLKVASSVASDCYDKSGAQISGTVSELTLSKFLISSTRNKFIAIGCDTYALIEGSDEWKQMSAGCVSWCDSVESVVNRTCSGIGCCQTSIPRGVKDFLVDIRSFRNHTRVESFNPCGYAFVVEAKAFEFLSSDLKDLQNRKTVPVVLDWTVGNITCQEARRDVSSFACRANHSECIDSSTGLGYGCNCLTGFLGNPYLVDGCEDINECDTLKPCEGTCTNLEGSYSCSCPKGFEGDGKKDGSGCHHKSKINGSTLFYVVSGFTVPAVGSSWIFWRRKQKKVVKLRQDLFRRNGGLLLRCMLSSQTTPFSILTAEDLKEATNNYDENRIHHRECSYGITYEGTLADGSNLKVLIKMCDPVDGDYVEVFIRSVAILSRIQHRNVVRMIGCCLETQVPLLVYEFTTSDTLRDCIHDDARARFLSWDIRLRIAAETARALLYLHSETALAQIIHGNVNSSSILLTHDYTVKIDLDPEIRLRNSSQDAASHSFVGEISYLDPEFYIRGHLTEKSDVYSFGVVLAELLTGEKAVSFERPQGEEHLAKYFVSSPRDNFVRILDDRLVSEGRIEQLTEVAELAKRCLSHSSVDRPSMREAAVALDNVISMNSCSTTISANSSQQTTTRRVVRRNRSF
;
A
#
# COMPACT_ATOMS: atom_id res chain seq x y z
N MET A 1 -29.43 27.47 -12.54
CA MET A 1 -30.04 27.46 -11.19
C MET A 1 -29.12 26.66 -10.29
N LEU A 2 -28.33 27.34 -9.47
CA LEU A 2 -27.54 26.75 -8.38
C LEU A 2 -28.52 26.51 -7.23
N LEU A 3 -28.82 25.25 -6.91
CA LEU A 3 -29.46 24.91 -5.65
C LEU A 3 -28.36 24.79 -4.60
N ALA A 4 -28.26 25.81 -3.77
CA ALA A 4 -27.50 25.77 -2.52
C ALA A 4 -28.16 24.72 -1.61
N THR A 5 -27.42 23.69 -1.22
CA THR A 5 -27.79 22.81 -0.12
C THR A 5 -27.64 23.59 1.18
N GLU A 6 -28.76 23.88 1.85
CA GLU A 6 -28.78 24.41 3.21
C GLU A 6 -28.04 23.45 4.16
N ILE A 7 -26.99 23.94 4.80
CA ILE A 7 -26.34 23.28 5.92
C ILE A 7 -27.22 23.57 7.14
N ASN A 8 -28.12 22.64 7.48
CA ASN A 8 -28.93 22.75 8.70
C ASN A 8 -28.04 22.50 9.92
N SER A 9 -27.80 23.55 10.70
CA SER A 9 -27.21 23.47 12.05
C SER A 9 -28.18 22.75 12.99
N ALA A 10 -27.79 21.61 13.57
CA ALA A 10 -28.65 20.83 14.45
C ALA A 10 -28.68 21.41 15.89
N PRO A 11 -29.85 21.81 16.43
CA PRO A 11 -30.01 22.22 17.83
C PRO A 11 -29.73 21.06 18.80
N PRO A 12 -29.46 21.31 20.09
CA PRO A 12 -29.32 20.25 21.10
C PRO A 12 -30.58 19.35 21.14
N PRO A 13 -30.45 18.06 21.51
CA PRO A 13 -31.58 17.16 21.57
C PRO A 13 -32.64 17.75 22.50
N LYS A 14 -33.90 17.78 22.03
CA LYS A 14 -35.01 18.31 22.83
C LYS A 14 -35.18 17.50 24.12
N PRO A 15 -35.58 18.13 25.25
CA PRO A 15 -35.96 17.40 26.45
C PRO A 15 -37.07 16.38 26.12
N GLY A 16 -36.90 15.11 26.54
CA GLY A 16 -37.89 14.04 26.30
C GLY A 16 -37.54 13.04 25.19
N CYS A 17 -36.33 13.09 24.63
CA CYS A 17 -35.84 12.06 23.70
C CYS A 17 -35.72 10.69 24.36
N ALA A 18 -36.23 9.65 23.69
CA ALA A 18 -36.04 8.27 24.14
C ALA A 18 -34.58 7.84 23.95
N THR A 19 -33.94 7.43 25.04
CA THR A 19 -32.52 7.07 25.12
C THR A 19 -32.26 5.58 24.94
N SER A 20 -33.29 4.78 24.64
CA SER A 20 -33.17 3.35 24.43
C SER A 20 -34.13 2.81 23.39
N CYS A 21 -33.74 1.69 22.79
CA CYS A 21 -34.49 0.93 21.81
C CYS A 21 -34.41 -0.54 22.18
N GLY A 22 -35.43 -1.05 22.88
CA GLY A 22 -35.36 -2.37 23.50
C GLY A 22 -34.22 -2.42 24.53
N ASN A 23 -33.23 -3.28 24.28
CA ASN A 23 -32.07 -3.43 25.16
C ASN A 23 -30.87 -2.53 24.77
N LEU A 24 -30.95 -1.83 23.64
CA LEU A 24 -29.87 -0.95 23.18
C LEU A 24 -30.03 0.45 23.77
N THR A 25 -28.98 0.99 24.38
CA THR A 25 -28.89 2.42 24.69
C THR A 25 -28.54 3.19 23.44
N VAL A 26 -29.28 4.26 23.15
CA VAL A 26 -29.11 5.12 21.98
C VAL A 26 -28.63 6.49 22.45
N PRO A 27 -27.31 6.71 22.59
CA PRO A 27 -26.76 7.99 23.00
C PRO A 27 -26.69 8.97 21.81
N TYR A 28 -26.93 10.26 22.07
CA TYR A 28 -26.64 11.33 21.11
C TYR A 28 -25.15 11.27 20.70
N PRO A 29 -24.77 11.41 19.41
CA PRO A 29 -25.53 11.98 18.29
C PRO A 29 -26.58 11.06 17.65
N PHE A 30 -26.66 9.78 18.04
CA PHE A 30 -27.74 8.90 17.61
C PHE A 30 -29.05 9.24 18.32
N GLY A 31 -30.16 9.02 17.63
CA GLY A 31 -31.50 9.29 18.17
C GLY A 31 -32.55 8.40 17.56
N THR A 32 -33.67 8.21 18.28
CA THR A 32 -34.81 7.40 17.84
C THR A 32 -35.86 8.21 17.07
N SER A 33 -35.67 9.52 16.96
CA SER A 33 -36.49 10.44 16.18
C SER A 33 -35.62 11.55 15.59
N HIS A 34 -36.12 12.21 14.55
CA HIS A 34 -35.39 13.26 13.83
C HIS A 34 -34.94 14.42 14.73
N ASP A 35 -35.78 14.82 15.70
CA ASP A 35 -35.46 15.91 16.63
C ASP A 35 -34.48 15.49 17.75
N CYS A 36 -34.12 14.21 17.80
CA CYS A 36 -33.29 13.59 18.82
C CYS A 36 -31.98 13.02 18.28
N SER A 37 -31.80 12.99 16.95
CA SER A 37 -30.53 12.63 16.30
C SER A 37 -29.85 13.89 15.77
N HIS A 38 -28.54 13.81 15.57
CA HIS A 38 -27.77 14.94 15.03
C HIS A 38 -28.19 15.28 13.58
N ASP A 39 -28.38 14.25 12.76
CA ASP A 39 -28.94 14.36 11.41
C ASP A 39 -29.66 13.03 11.05
N TYR A 40 -30.19 12.91 9.83
CA TYR A 40 -30.90 11.72 9.37
C TYR A 40 -30.04 10.44 9.31
N SER A 41 -28.73 10.55 9.18
CA SER A 41 -27.83 9.40 9.15
C SER A 41 -27.60 8.76 10.53
N PHE A 42 -27.82 9.53 11.59
CA PHE A 42 -27.74 9.08 12.98
C PHE A 42 -29.10 8.62 13.54
N LEU A 43 -30.14 8.56 12.70
CA LEU A 43 -31.46 8.10 13.09
C LEU A 43 -31.50 6.56 13.23
N ILE A 44 -31.91 6.09 14.40
CA ILE A 44 -32.16 4.69 14.72
C ILE A 44 -33.65 4.41 14.67
N ASN A 45 -34.07 3.59 13.71
CA ASN A 45 -35.46 3.17 13.58
C ASN A 45 -35.76 2.02 14.54
N CYS A 46 -36.53 2.30 15.59
CA CYS A 46 -37.01 1.29 16.51
C CYS A 46 -38.22 0.55 15.95
N ASN A 47 -38.03 -0.71 15.58
CA ASN A 47 -39.13 -1.54 15.15
C ASN A 47 -39.82 -2.21 16.35
N HIS A 48 -41.01 -1.72 16.67
CA HIS A 48 -41.85 -2.20 17.77
C HIS A 48 -42.65 -3.47 17.45
N THR A 49 -42.54 -4.03 16.24
CA THR A 49 -43.14 -5.34 15.94
C THR A 49 -42.41 -6.49 16.65
N TYR A 50 -41.17 -6.25 17.09
CA TYR A 50 -40.38 -7.17 17.91
C TYR A 50 -40.60 -6.91 19.40
N ASN A 51 -40.44 -7.96 20.22
CA ASN A 51 -40.48 -7.85 21.68
C ASN A 51 -39.23 -8.50 22.30
N PRO A 52 -38.30 -7.71 22.88
CA PRO A 52 -38.29 -6.23 22.93
C PRO A 52 -38.09 -5.60 21.54
N PRO A 53 -38.41 -4.30 21.36
CA PRO A 53 -38.19 -3.59 20.10
C PRO A 53 -36.75 -3.68 19.61
N LYS A 54 -36.56 -3.79 18.29
CA LYS A 54 -35.24 -3.91 17.67
C LYS A 54 -34.81 -2.63 16.95
N PRO A 55 -33.56 -2.16 17.12
CA PRO A 55 -33.04 -0.96 16.46
C PRO A 55 -32.48 -1.26 15.05
N PHE A 56 -32.77 -0.38 14.09
CA PHE A 56 -32.29 -0.53 12.71
C PHE A 56 -31.79 0.77 12.09
N LEU A 57 -30.82 0.65 11.18
CA LEU A 57 -30.32 1.70 10.27
C LEU A 57 -30.89 1.54 8.86
N ASN A 58 -30.63 2.55 8.01
CA ASN A 58 -30.92 2.56 6.58
C ASN A 58 -32.36 2.14 6.24
N SER A 59 -33.34 2.83 6.85
CA SER A 59 -34.78 2.56 6.68
C SER A 59 -35.22 1.14 7.10
N GLY A 60 -34.53 0.52 8.07
CA GLY A 60 -34.97 -0.75 8.65
C GLY A 60 -34.23 -2.00 8.16
N ARG A 61 -33.15 -1.85 7.39
CA ARG A 61 -32.46 -2.99 6.75
C ARG A 61 -31.35 -3.61 7.61
N ILE A 62 -30.69 -2.80 8.42
CA ILE A 62 -29.47 -3.20 9.13
C ILE A 62 -29.73 -3.11 10.64
N GLU A 63 -29.75 -4.25 11.34
CA GLU A 63 -29.96 -4.28 12.80
C GLU A 63 -28.72 -3.73 13.53
N VAL A 64 -28.94 -2.83 14.48
CA VAL A 64 -27.88 -2.26 15.32
C VAL A 64 -27.73 -3.09 16.59
N LEU A 65 -26.50 -3.49 16.91
CA LEU A 65 -26.19 -4.35 18.05
C LEU A 65 -25.64 -3.55 19.23
N ASP A 66 -24.82 -2.53 18.95
CA ASP A 66 -24.17 -1.72 19.98
C ASP A 66 -23.76 -0.35 19.41
N ILE A 67 -23.78 0.69 20.24
CA ILE A 67 -23.37 2.05 19.90
C ILE A 67 -22.40 2.53 20.96
N SER A 68 -21.18 2.88 20.56
CA SER A 68 -20.16 3.38 21.46
C SER A 68 -19.72 4.79 21.06
N LEU A 69 -19.55 5.63 22.08
CA LEU A 69 -19.12 7.03 21.94
C LEU A 69 -17.65 7.18 21.53
N ASP A 70 -16.87 6.09 21.55
CA ASP A 70 -15.49 6.03 21.02
C ASP A 70 -15.40 6.05 19.49
N GLY A 71 -16.52 6.30 18.79
CA GLY A 71 -16.60 6.32 17.33
C GLY A 71 -16.90 4.96 16.69
N SER A 72 -17.33 3.96 17.47
CA SER A 72 -17.68 2.63 16.93
C SER A 72 -19.17 2.30 17.02
N LEU A 73 -19.68 1.64 15.98
CA LEU A 73 -21.08 1.24 15.83
C LEU A 73 -21.10 -0.23 15.38
N LYS A 74 -21.71 -1.12 16.16
CA LYS A 74 -21.79 -2.55 15.80
C LYS A 74 -23.13 -2.84 15.14
N VAL A 75 -23.11 -3.52 14.01
CA VAL A 75 -24.30 -3.92 13.25
C VAL A 75 -24.30 -5.41 12.95
N ALA A 76 -25.47 -5.98 12.73
CA ALA A 76 -25.60 -7.36 12.26
C ALA A 76 -25.42 -7.41 10.73
N SER A 77 -24.52 -8.26 10.26
CA SER A 77 -24.31 -8.58 8.84
C SER A 77 -24.63 -10.05 8.57
N SER A 78 -25.11 -10.36 7.37
CA SER A 78 -25.38 -11.72 6.93
C SER A 78 -24.12 -12.57 6.78
N VAL A 79 -24.29 -13.89 6.78
CA VAL A 79 -23.27 -14.87 6.43
C VAL A 79 -23.53 -15.39 5.01
N ALA A 80 -22.52 -15.31 4.13
CA ALA A 80 -22.55 -15.93 2.82
C ALA A 80 -22.34 -17.44 2.98
N SER A 81 -23.00 -18.24 2.16
CA SER A 81 -22.89 -19.69 2.18
C SER A 81 -23.02 -20.30 0.79
N ASP A 82 -22.36 -21.43 0.56
CA ASP A 82 -22.56 -22.24 -0.64
C ASP A 82 -22.55 -23.72 -0.26
N CYS A 83 -23.68 -24.40 -0.43
CA CYS A 83 -23.95 -25.75 0.07
C CYS A 83 -24.22 -26.73 -1.06
N TYR A 84 -23.69 -27.95 -0.95
CA TYR A 84 -23.80 -28.98 -1.98
C TYR A 84 -24.27 -30.32 -1.41
N ASP A 85 -24.89 -31.15 -2.25
CA ASP A 85 -25.18 -32.54 -1.94
C ASP A 85 -24.01 -33.47 -2.32
N LYS A 86 -24.16 -34.77 -2.03
CA LYS A 86 -23.16 -35.79 -2.33
C LYS A 86 -22.82 -35.94 -3.81
N SER A 87 -23.70 -35.50 -4.71
CA SER A 87 -23.47 -35.53 -6.16
C SER A 87 -22.71 -34.29 -6.66
N GLY A 88 -22.53 -33.29 -5.79
CA GLY A 88 -21.98 -31.98 -6.15
C GLY A 88 -23.01 -31.03 -6.74
N ALA A 89 -24.32 -31.31 -6.58
CA ALA A 89 -25.38 -30.40 -6.96
C ALA A 89 -25.58 -29.36 -5.85
N GLN A 90 -25.68 -28.09 -6.23
CA GLN A 90 -25.88 -26.99 -5.29
C GLN A 90 -27.28 -27.08 -4.68
N ILE A 91 -27.35 -27.15 -3.35
CA ILE A 91 -28.62 -27.20 -2.58
C ILE A 91 -29.10 -25.78 -2.29
N SER A 92 -28.19 -24.91 -1.84
CA SER A 92 -28.49 -23.55 -1.44
C SER A 92 -27.25 -22.68 -1.50
N GLY A 93 -27.42 -21.40 -1.85
CA GLY A 93 -26.36 -20.40 -1.80
C GLY A 93 -26.90 -19.05 -1.35
N THR A 94 -26.12 -18.34 -0.55
CA THR A 94 -26.42 -16.98 -0.10
C THR A 94 -25.18 -16.11 -0.26
N VAL A 95 -25.37 -14.90 -0.78
CA VAL A 95 -24.34 -13.86 -0.74
C VAL A 95 -24.48 -13.06 0.56
N SER A 96 -23.42 -12.38 0.97
CA SER A 96 -23.49 -11.41 2.06
C SER A 96 -23.19 -10.02 1.54
N GLU A 97 -24.11 -9.10 1.75
CA GLU A 97 -23.99 -7.72 1.26
C GLU A 97 -24.28 -6.76 2.41
N LEU A 98 -23.47 -5.71 2.51
CA LEU A 98 -23.71 -4.60 3.42
C LEU A 98 -23.46 -3.30 2.68
N THR A 99 -24.47 -2.44 2.59
CA THR A 99 -24.35 -1.12 1.95
C THR A 99 -24.73 -0.02 2.94
N LEU A 100 -23.79 0.91 3.15
CA LEU A 100 -23.97 2.04 4.08
C LEU A 100 -23.97 3.36 3.31
N SER A 101 -24.77 4.30 3.78
CA SER A 101 -24.85 5.65 3.18
C SER A 101 -23.81 6.61 3.72
N LYS A 102 -23.30 6.39 4.94
CA LYS A 102 -22.40 7.31 5.64
C LYS A 102 -21.23 6.63 6.35
N PHE A 103 -21.52 5.63 7.18
CA PHE A 103 -20.52 5.03 8.06
C PHE A 103 -19.56 4.14 7.28
N LEU A 104 -18.30 4.14 7.71
CA LEU A 104 -17.24 3.35 7.11
C LEU A 104 -17.14 1.99 7.78
N ILE A 105 -16.74 0.98 7.03
CA ILE A 105 -16.52 -0.36 7.57
C ILE A 105 -15.11 -0.39 8.17
N SER A 106 -15.01 -0.70 9.47
CA SER A 106 -13.73 -0.59 10.17
C SER A 106 -12.76 -1.67 9.70
N SER A 107 -11.70 -1.28 8.99
CA SER A 107 -10.68 -2.22 8.50
C SER A 107 -9.74 -2.74 9.59
N THR A 108 -9.75 -2.11 10.78
CA THR A 108 -8.87 -2.48 11.91
C THR A 108 -9.59 -3.28 12.98
N ARG A 109 -10.92 -3.09 13.13
CA ARG A 109 -11.74 -3.83 14.10
C ARG A 109 -12.40 -5.07 13.52
N ASN A 110 -12.45 -5.22 12.19
CA ASN A 110 -13.03 -6.37 11.51
C ASN A 110 -12.00 -7.21 10.76
N LYS A 111 -12.36 -8.45 10.47
CA LYS A 111 -11.64 -9.39 9.61
C LYS A 111 -12.61 -10.04 8.61
N PHE A 112 -12.11 -10.36 7.42
CA PHE A 112 -12.83 -11.18 6.45
C PHE A 112 -12.42 -12.64 6.64
N ILE A 113 -13.39 -13.54 6.76
CA ILE A 113 -13.18 -14.96 7.00
C ILE A 113 -13.92 -15.79 5.95
N ALA A 114 -13.26 -16.84 5.47
CA ALA A 114 -13.86 -17.94 4.73
C ALA A 114 -13.63 -19.26 5.49
N ILE A 115 -14.66 -20.06 5.63
CA ILE A 115 -14.66 -21.35 6.35
C ILE A 115 -15.15 -22.41 5.39
N GLY A 116 -14.41 -23.51 5.32
CA GLY A 116 -14.69 -24.63 4.44
C GLY A 116 -13.43 -25.35 4.00
N CYS A 117 -13.61 -26.56 3.53
CA CYS A 117 -12.65 -27.29 2.73
C CYS A 117 -13.12 -27.24 1.28
N ASP A 118 -12.21 -27.12 0.31
CA ASP A 118 -12.61 -26.96 -1.11
C ASP A 118 -13.44 -25.69 -1.34
N THR A 119 -13.03 -24.59 -0.71
CA THR A 119 -13.80 -23.33 -0.66
C THR A 119 -12.89 -22.12 -0.94
N TYR A 120 -13.38 -21.17 -1.72
CA TYR A 120 -12.81 -19.83 -1.83
C TYR A 120 -13.90 -18.77 -1.73
N ALA A 121 -13.53 -17.63 -1.18
CA ALA A 121 -14.41 -16.49 -1.04
C ALA A 121 -13.74 -15.21 -1.53
N LEU A 122 -14.52 -14.34 -2.14
CA LEU A 122 -14.12 -13.03 -2.62
C LEU A 122 -14.96 -11.99 -1.89
N ILE A 123 -14.30 -10.94 -1.42
CA ILE A 123 -14.95 -9.73 -0.92
C ILE A 123 -14.62 -8.59 -1.86
N GLU A 124 -15.65 -7.89 -2.32
CA GLU A 124 -15.57 -6.69 -3.12
C GLU A 124 -16.16 -5.54 -2.33
N GLY A 125 -15.52 -4.37 -2.34
CA GLY A 125 -16.04 -3.16 -1.72
C GLY A 125 -15.71 -1.95 -2.58
N SER A 126 -16.47 -0.87 -2.42
CA SER A 126 -16.28 0.36 -3.17
C SER A 126 -15.93 1.54 -2.27
N ASP A 127 -15.09 2.42 -2.79
CA ASP A 127 -14.85 3.76 -2.26
C ASP A 127 -14.94 4.74 -3.44
N GLU A 128 -16.12 5.33 -3.65
CA GLU A 128 -16.58 6.38 -4.60
C GLU A 128 -16.09 6.31 -6.08
N TRP A 129 -14.83 5.97 -6.33
CA TRP A 129 -14.11 5.90 -7.61
C TRP A 129 -13.26 4.63 -7.80
N LYS A 130 -13.11 3.76 -6.78
CA LYS A 130 -12.26 2.55 -6.85
C LYS A 130 -13.01 1.31 -6.34
N GLN A 131 -12.95 0.23 -7.11
CA GLN A 131 -13.34 -1.11 -6.66
C GLN A 131 -12.12 -1.80 -6.03
N MET A 132 -12.32 -2.33 -4.83
CA MET A 132 -11.29 -3.03 -4.07
C MET A 132 -11.76 -4.46 -3.81
N SER A 133 -10.92 -5.43 -4.10
CA SER A 133 -11.23 -6.85 -3.88
C SER A 133 -10.16 -7.52 -3.03
N ALA A 134 -10.58 -8.41 -2.13
CA ALA A 134 -9.71 -9.34 -1.44
C ALA A 134 -10.27 -10.76 -1.55
N GLY A 135 -9.38 -11.75 -1.48
CA GLY A 135 -9.74 -13.16 -1.59
C GLY A 135 -9.25 -13.97 -0.40
N CYS A 136 -9.97 -15.06 -0.11
CA CYS A 136 -9.56 -16.05 0.87
C CYS A 136 -9.81 -17.45 0.32
N VAL A 137 -8.81 -18.33 0.41
CA VAL A 137 -8.88 -19.71 -0.07
C VAL A 137 -8.60 -20.65 1.07
N SER A 138 -9.40 -21.71 1.20
CA SER A 138 -9.23 -22.74 2.22
C SER A 138 -9.36 -24.14 1.61
N TRP A 139 -8.37 -24.99 1.90
CA TRP A 139 -8.29 -26.35 1.37
C TRP A 139 -7.98 -27.37 2.47
N CYS A 140 -8.71 -28.49 2.45
CA CYS A 140 -8.46 -29.65 3.30
C CYS A 140 -9.12 -30.89 2.71
N ASP A 141 -8.53 -32.06 2.95
CA ASP A 141 -9.07 -33.34 2.48
C ASP A 141 -9.69 -34.17 3.63
N SER A 142 -9.46 -33.79 4.89
CA SER A 142 -10.05 -34.45 6.06
C SER A 142 -10.22 -33.48 7.25
N VAL A 143 -11.14 -33.78 8.16
CA VAL A 143 -11.39 -32.96 9.36
C VAL A 143 -10.23 -33.00 10.36
N GLU A 144 -9.45 -34.09 10.38
CA GLU A 144 -8.29 -34.26 11.27
C GLU A 144 -7.12 -33.33 10.90
N SER A 145 -7.08 -32.86 9.65
CA SER A 145 -6.09 -31.87 9.20
C SER A 145 -6.40 -30.45 9.70
N VAL A 146 -7.60 -30.21 10.20
CA VAL A 146 -8.10 -28.90 10.62
C VAL A 146 -7.75 -28.65 12.08
N VAL A 147 -7.01 -27.56 12.33
CA VAL A 147 -6.56 -27.18 13.67
C VAL A 147 -7.41 -26.04 14.22
N ASN A 148 -8.05 -26.28 15.37
CA ASN A 148 -8.86 -25.27 16.07
C ASN A 148 -8.06 -24.00 16.38
N ARG A 149 -8.74 -22.85 16.32
CA ARG A 149 -8.16 -21.51 16.58
C ARG A 149 -7.06 -21.08 15.61
N THR A 150 -6.85 -21.82 14.52
CA THR A 150 -5.96 -21.43 13.43
C THR A 150 -6.78 -21.19 12.17
N CYS A 151 -6.43 -20.16 11.41
CA CYS A 151 -7.18 -19.77 10.21
C CYS A 151 -6.17 -19.34 9.12
N SER A 152 -5.42 -20.32 8.64
CA SER A 152 -4.25 -20.12 7.78
C SER A 152 -4.38 -20.79 6.40
N GLY A 153 -5.61 -21.07 5.96
CA GLY A 153 -5.90 -21.70 4.67
C GLY A 153 -6.25 -23.20 4.73
N ILE A 154 -6.37 -23.79 5.92
CA ILE A 154 -6.79 -25.18 6.13
C ILE A 154 -8.04 -25.19 7.00
N GLY A 155 -9.20 -25.45 6.40
CA GLY A 155 -10.54 -25.38 7.03
C GLY A 155 -11.04 -23.95 7.30
N CYS A 156 -10.14 -22.99 7.46
CA CYS A 156 -10.43 -21.58 7.64
C CYS A 156 -9.33 -20.73 6.99
N CYS A 157 -9.72 -19.66 6.32
CA CYS A 157 -8.86 -18.60 5.82
C CYS A 157 -9.35 -17.25 6.36
N GLN A 158 -8.42 -16.37 6.77
CA GLN A 158 -8.74 -14.99 7.15
C GLN A 158 -7.85 -14.00 6.42
N THR A 159 -8.38 -12.81 6.13
CA THR A 159 -7.64 -11.69 5.56
C THR A 159 -8.21 -10.35 6.03
N SER A 160 -7.46 -9.27 5.80
CA SER A 160 -7.90 -7.90 6.10
C SER A 160 -8.90 -7.38 5.06
N ILE A 161 -9.77 -6.46 5.49
CA ILE A 161 -10.72 -5.78 4.62
C ILE A 161 -10.05 -4.53 4.02
N PRO A 162 -10.34 -4.19 2.75
CA PRO A 162 -9.91 -2.91 2.17
C PRO A 162 -10.22 -1.70 3.05
N ARG A 163 -9.32 -0.72 3.11
CA ARG A 163 -9.52 0.51 3.88
C ARG A 163 -10.45 1.47 3.13
N GLY A 164 -11.30 2.18 3.86
CA GLY A 164 -12.11 3.28 3.30
C GLY A 164 -13.41 2.87 2.63
N VAL A 165 -13.78 1.59 2.64
CA VAL A 165 -15.01 1.11 2.00
C VAL A 165 -16.26 1.39 2.85
N LYS A 166 -17.36 1.78 2.19
CA LYS A 166 -18.70 1.98 2.79
C LYS A 166 -19.62 0.78 2.57
N ASP A 167 -19.24 -0.10 1.67
CA ASP A 167 -20.00 -1.28 1.30
C ASP A 167 -19.09 -2.49 1.08
N PHE A 168 -19.69 -3.67 1.17
CA PHE A 168 -19.09 -4.88 0.64
C PHE A 168 -20.13 -5.84 0.06
N LEU A 169 -19.67 -6.65 -0.89
CA LEU A 169 -20.29 -7.87 -1.37
C LEU A 169 -19.32 -9.03 -1.14
N VAL A 170 -19.77 -10.07 -0.46
CA VAL A 170 -19.04 -11.32 -0.26
C VAL A 170 -19.69 -12.41 -1.09
N ASP A 171 -18.94 -12.96 -2.03
CA ASP A 171 -19.29 -14.18 -2.77
C ASP A 171 -18.41 -15.35 -2.29
N ILE A 172 -18.99 -16.54 -2.28
CA ILE A 172 -18.30 -17.76 -1.88
C ILE A 172 -18.64 -18.89 -2.83
N ARG A 173 -17.62 -19.68 -3.17
CA ARG A 173 -17.70 -20.75 -4.16
C ARG A 173 -16.84 -21.93 -3.73
N SER A 174 -17.08 -23.06 -4.38
CA SER A 174 -16.25 -24.25 -4.27
C SER A 174 -15.43 -24.51 -5.53
N PHE A 175 -14.28 -25.18 -5.41
CA PHE A 175 -13.53 -25.66 -6.59
C PHE A 175 -14.05 -26.99 -7.13
N ARG A 176 -14.59 -27.87 -6.28
CA ARG A 176 -15.04 -29.23 -6.66
C ARG A 176 -16.44 -29.56 -6.13
N ASN A 177 -17.26 -28.53 -5.91
CA ASN A 177 -18.64 -28.62 -5.43
C ASN A 177 -18.77 -29.54 -4.19
N HIS A 178 -17.77 -29.50 -3.30
CA HIS A 178 -17.67 -30.29 -2.07
C HIS A 178 -17.77 -31.82 -2.26
N THR A 179 -17.65 -32.34 -3.48
CA THR A 179 -17.83 -33.78 -3.79
C THR A 179 -16.90 -34.71 -3.00
N ARG A 180 -15.75 -34.19 -2.52
CA ARG A 180 -14.77 -34.95 -1.72
C ARG A 180 -14.87 -34.71 -0.21
N VAL A 181 -15.56 -33.66 0.22
CA VAL A 181 -15.57 -33.19 1.61
C VAL A 181 -16.97 -33.12 2.24
N GLU A 182 -18.04 -33.34 1.46
CA GLU A 182 -19.45 -33.24 1.89
C GLU A 182 -19.75 -33.94 3.22
N SER A 183 -19.13 -35.10 3.45
CA SER A 183 -19.36 -35.92 4.66
C SER A 183 -19.02 -35.18 5.96
N PHE A 184 -18.06 -34.25 5.92
CA PHE A 184 -17.64 -33.47 7.08
C PHE A 184 -17.74 -31.94 6.88
N ASN A 185 -17.85 -31.45 5.64
CA ASN A 185 -18.04 -30.05 5.29
C ASN A 185 -19.04 -29.92 4.11
N PRO A 186 -20.36 -29.89 4.37
CA PRO A 186 -21.39 -29.81 3.33
C PRO A 186 -21.55 -28.41 2.72
N CYS A 187 -21.07 -27.37 3.40
CA CYS A 187 -21.18 -25.98 2.94
C CYS A 187 -19.91 -25.19 3.23
N GLY A 188 -19.58 -24.24 2.35
CA GLY A 188 -18.66 -23.16 2.64
C GLY A 188 -19.41 -21.99 3.28
N TYR A 189 -18.71 -21.18 4.10
CA TYR A 189 -19.21 -19.92 4.66
C TYR A 189 -18.21 -18.78 4.51
N ALA A 190 -18.69 -17.57 4.26
CA ALA A 190 -17.82 -16.40 4.23
C ALA A 190 -18.53 -15.17 4.78
N PHE A 191 -17.81 -14.36 5.54
CA PHE A 191 -18.39 -13.20 6.20
C PHE A 191 -17.32 -12.24 6.72
N VAL A 192 -17.73 -10.99 6.87
CA VAL A 192 -17.01 -9.97 7.62
C VAL A 192 -17.47 -10.02 9.07
N VAL A 193 -16.53 -10.00 10.03
CA VAL A 193 -16.87 -10.06 11.47
C VAL A 193 -15.90 -9.24 12.31
N GLU A 194 -16.38 -8.72 13.44
CA GLU A 194 -15.55 -8.14 14.49
C GLU A 194 -14.46 -9.14 14.91
N ALA A 195 -13.20 -8.69 14.91
CA ALA A 195 -12.04 -9.56 15.08
C ALA A 195 -12.08 -10.39 16.37
N LYS A 196 -12.64 -9.82 17.44
CA LYS A 196 -12.78 -10.44 18.78
C LYS A 196 -14.04 -11.27 18.96
N ALA A 197 -15.01 -11.19 18.03
CA ALA A 197 -16.31 -11.86 18.16
C ALA A 197 -16.36 -13.26 17.53
N PHE A 198 -15.27 -13.70 16.90
CA PHE A 198 -15.22 -14.99 16.23
C PHE A 198 -13.85 -15.67 16.37
N GLU A 199 -13.84 -16.88 16.90
CA GLU A 199 -12.73 -17.83 16.87
C GLU A 199 -13.16 -19.09 16.14
N PHE A 200 -12.33 -19.57 15.21
CA PHE A 200 -12.65 -20.74 14.41
C PHE A 200 -12.48 -22.06 15.18
N LEU A 201 -13.45 -22.96 15.01
CA LEU A 201 -13.42 -24.34 15.48
C LEU A 201 -13.73 -25.29 14.30
N SER A 202 -13.16 -26.49 14.31
CA SER A 202 -13.41 -27.49 13.25
C SER A 202 -14.88 -27.90 13.13
N SER A 203 -15.66 -27.78 14.20
CA SER A 203 -17.12 -27.99 14.19
C SER A 203 -17.87 -26.96 13.35
N ASP A 204 -17.30 -25.76 13.14
CA ASP A 204 -17.89 -24.69 12.33
C ASP A 204 -18.08 -25.11 10.85
N LEU A 205 -17.33 -26.12 10.38
CA LEU A 205 -17.51 -26.71 9.05
C LEU A 205 -18.92 -27.30 8.85
N LYS A 206 -19.64 -27.60 9.93
CA LYS A 206 -21.04 -28.05 9.92
C LYS A 206 -21.98 -27.09 10.65
N ASP A 207 -21.56 -26.60 11.82
CA ASP A 207 -22.47 -25.94 12.76
C ASP A 207 -22.86 -24.51 12.33
N LEU A 208 -22.09 -23.89 11.42
CA LEU A 208 -22.38 -22.54 10.93
C LEU A 208 -23.65 -22.42 10.08
N GLN A 209 -24.27 -23.53 9.63
CA GLN A 209 -25.56 -23.52 8.93
C GLN A 209 -26.64 -22.73 9.69
N ASN A 210 -26.57 -22.73 11.02
CA ASN A 210 -27.55 -22.09 11.87
C ASN A 210 -27.25 -20.60 12.13
N ARG A 211 -26.03 -20.14 11.83
CA ARG A 211 -25.60 -18.77 12.11
C ARG A 211 -25.88 -17.87 10.92
N LYS A 212 -27.04 -17.19 10.97
CA LYS A 212 -27.47 -16.29 9.89
C LYS A 212 -26.74 -14.95 9.88
N THR A 213 -26.31 -14.46 11.03
CA THR A 213 -25.70 -13.13 11.16
C THR A 213 -24.48 -13.12 12.08
N VAL A 214 -23.60 -12.15 11.84
CA VAL A 214 -22.37 -11.88 12.60
C VAL A 214 -22.25 -10.38 12.89
N PRO A 215 -21.61 -9.99 14.01
CA PRO A 215 -21.40 -8.57 14.31
C PRO A 215 -20.28 -7.99 13.45
N VAL A 216 -20.52 -6.82 12.86
CA VAL A 216 -19.55 -6.01 12.10
C VAL A 216 -19.44 -4.63 12.75
N VAL A 217 -18.22 -4.13 12.87
CA VAL A 217 -17.95 -2.81 13.46
C VAL A 217 -17.80 -1.74 12.38
N LEU A 218 -18.54 -0.66 12.51
CA LEU A 218 -18.47 0.51 11.65
C LEU A 218 -17.79 1.64 12.42
N ASP A 219 -16.99 2.44 11.72
CA ASP A 219 -16.42 3.68 12.22
C ASP A 219 -17.39 4.83 11.84
N TRP A 220 -17.80 5.61 12.84
CA TRP A 220 -18.71 6.74 12.64
C TRP A 220 -18.09 8.04 13.12
N THR A 221 -18.36 9.11 12.36
CA THR A 221 -17.89 10.47 12.63
C THR A 221 -19.00 11.48 12.33
N VAL A 222 -18.91 12.66 12.93
CA VAL A 222 -19.83 13.78 12.74
C VAL A 222 -19.26 14.74 11.69
N GLY A 223 -20.13 15.21 10.79
CA GLY A 223 -19.76 16.11 9.69
C GLY A 223 -18.81 15.47 8.66
N ASN A 224 -18.38 16.29 7.70
CA ASN A 224 -17.43 15.91 6.63
C ASN A 224 -16.20 16.83 6.59
N ILE A 225 -15.94 17.57 7.68
CA ILE A 225 -14.87 18.56 7.82
C ILE A 225 -13.91 18.15 8.94
N THR A 226 -12.73 18.76 8.96
CA THR A 226 -11.75 18.52 10.04
C THR A 226 -12.13 19.23 11.34
N CYS A 227 -11.55 18.79 12.46
CA CYS A 227 -11.67 19.45 13.76
C CYS A 227 -11.27 20.93 13.70
N GLN A 228 -10.22 21.26 12.94
CA GLN A 228 -9.75 22.65 12.81
C GLN A 228 -10.79 23.53 12.12
N GLU A 229 -11.46 23.01 11.10
CA GLU A 229 -12.53 23.72 10.39
C GLU A 229 -13.80 23.79 11.23
N ALA A 230 -14.19 22.67 11.86
CA ALA A 230 -15.38 22.60 12.69
C ALA A 230 -15.36 23.57 13.88
N ARG A 231 -14.18 23.80 14.48
CA ARG A 231 -14.00 24.78 15.57
C ARG A 231 -14.22 26.24 15.14
N ARG A 232 -14.19 26.55 13.84
CA ARG A 232 -14.41 27.92 13.33
C ARG A 232 -15.89 28.31 13.38
N ASP A 233 -16.79 27.34 13.30
CA ASP A 233 -18.22 27.55 13.42
C ASP A 233 -18.74 26.93 14.73
N VAL A 234 -18.75 27.76 15.78
CA VAL A 234 -19.19 27.37 17.13
C VAL A 234 -20.65 26.88 17.13
N SER A 235 -21.48 27.31 16.18
CA SER A 235 -22.90 26.95 16.15
C SER A 235 -23.15 25.52 15.63
N SER A 236 -22.32 25.05 14.70
CA SER A 236 -22.41 23.70 14.12
C SER A 236 -21.43 22.70 14.75
N PHE A 237 -20.53 23.15 15.63
CA PHE A 237 -19.58 22.30 16.31
C PHE A 237 -20.27 21.26 17.23
N ALA A 238 -19.90 19.98 17.05
CA ALA A 238 -20.57 18.85 17.68
C ALA A 238 -20.04 18.53 19.09
N CYS A 239 -18.77 18.85 19.40
CA CYS A 239 -18.20 18.60 20.73
C CYS A 239 -18.60 19.73 21.67
N ARG A 240 -19.68 19.53 22.42
CA ARG A 240 -20.33 20.58 23.21
C ARG A 240 -19.94 20.61 24.67
N ALA A 241 -19.38 19.52 25.21
CA ALA A 241 -18.99 19.47 26.61
C ALA A 241 -17.74 20.33 26.88
N ASN A 242 -17.73 21.06 27.99
CA ASN A 242 -16.58 21.89 28.39
C ASN A 242 -15.27 21.09 28.55
N HIS A 243 -15.36 19.84 29.03
CA HIS A 243 -14.22 18.93 29.19
C HIS A 243 -14.17 17.89 28.07
N SER A 244 -14.39 18.32 26.82
CA SER A 244 -14.25 17.47 25.64
C SER A 244 -13.16 17.95 24.70
N GLU A 245 -12.62 17.00 23.93
CA GLU A 245 -11.70 17.23 22.82
C GLU A 245 -12.28 16.71 21.51
N CYS A 246 -11.80 17.28 20.41
CA CYS A 246 -12.17 16.91 19.06
C CYS A 246 -11.04 16.07 18.45
N ILE A 247 -11.40 14.97 17.79
CA ILE A 247 -10.47 14.01 17.19
C ILE A 247 -10.82 13.86 15.70
N ASP A 248 -9.85 14.15 14.82
CA ASP A 248 -10.03 13.97 13.38
C ASP A 248 -10.20 12.50 12.99
N SER A 249 -11.03 12.26 11.98
CA SER A 249 -11.21 10.94 11.38
C SER A 249 -9.91 10.40 10.78
N SER A 250 -9.69 9.08 10.89
CA SER A 250 -8.56 8.39 10.27
C SER A 250 -8.56 8.46 8.74
N THR A 251 -9.70 8.76 8.12
CA THR A 251 -9.86 8.95 6.67
C THR A 251 -9.82 10.42 6.24
N GLY A 252 -9.70 11.36 7.19
CA GLY A 252 -9.67 12.81 6.91
C GLY A 252 -11.05 13.45 6.69
N LEU A 253 -12.13 12.67 6.65
CA LEU A 253 -13.51 13.17 6.51
C LEU A 253 -14.28 13.01 7.82
N GLY A 254 -14.70 14.15 8.40
CA GLY A 254 -15.45 14.23 9.65
C GLY A 254 -14.57 14.15 10.91
N TYR A 255 -15.21 14.27 12.07
CA TYR A 255 -14.54 14.23 13.37
C TYR A 255 -15.39 13.57 14.46
N GLY A 256 -14.74 13.07 15.50
CA GLY A 256 -15.35 12.56 16.72
C GLY A 256 -15.07 13.48 17.92
N CYS A 257 -15.79 13.24 19.01
CA CYS A 257 -15.61 13.95 20.28
C CYS A 257 -15.33 12.94 21.39
N ASN A 258 -14.36 13.24 22.26
CA ASN A 258 -14.06 12.46 23.46
C ASN A 258 -14.07 13.35 24.69
N CYS A 259 -14.45 12.80 25.86
CA CYS A 259 -14.18 13.48 27.12
C CYS A 259 -12.67 13.47 27.41
N LEU A 260 -12.17 14.55 28.02
CA LEU A 260 -10.79 14.65 28.45
C LEU A 260 -10.47 13.58 29.51
N THR A 261 -9.17 13.28 29.67
CA THR A 261 -8.72 12.35 30.71
C THR A 261 -9.19 12.82 32.09
N GLY A 262 -9.77 11.90 32.88
CA GLY A 262 -10.38 12.20 34.18
C GLY A 262 -11.90 12.47 34.11
N PHE A 263 -12.49 12.50 32.91
CA PHE A 263 -13.91 12.71 32.71
C PHE A 263 -14.56 11.55 31.95
N LEU A 264 -15.83 11.26 32.26
CA LEU A 264 -16.64 10.23 31.58
C LEU A 264 -18.01 10.81 31.20
N GLY A 265 -18.57 10.32 30.09
CA GLY A 265 -19.94 10.61 29.72
C GLY A 265 -20.07 10.89 28.22
N ASN A 266 -20.94 11.82 27.85
CA ASN A 266 -21.26 12.14 26.47
C ASN A 266 -20.70 13.51 26.03
N PRO A 267 -19.58 13.55 25.29
CA PRO A 267 -18.94 14.81 24.88
C PRO A 267 -19.76 15.65 23.89
N TYR A 268 -20.84 15.09 23.31
CA TYR A 268 -21.73 15.77 22.38
C TYR A 268 -22.83 16.58 23.07
N LEU A 269 -22.91 16.56 24.40
CA LEU A 269 -23.86 17.31 25.23
C LEU A 269 -23.11 18.41 26.04
N VAL A 270 -23.77 19.55 26.31
CA VAL A 270 -23.14 20.75 26.92
C VAL A 270 -22.50 20.45 28.30
N ASP A 271 -23.12 19.59 29.10
CA ASP A 271 -22.62 19.17 30.41
C ASP A 271 -22.42 17.64 30.45
N GLY A 272 -22.12 17.03 29.30
CA GLY A 272 -22.13 15.58 29.21
C GLY A 272 -20.86 14.88 29.69
N CYS A 273 -19.75 15.60 29.89
CA CYS A 273 -18.53 15.03 30.48
C CYS A 273 -18.47 15.36 31.96
N GLU A 274 -18.67 14.35 32.80
CA GLU A 274 -18.66 14.45 34.26
C GLU A 274 -17.33 13.97 34.84
N ASP A 275 -16.91 14.61 35.92
CA ASP A 275 -15.70 14.24 36.65
C ASP A 275 -15.77 12.81 37.21
N ILE A 276 -14.72 12.02 36.97
CA ILE A 276 -14.64 10.66 37.52
C ILE A 276 -14.12 10.78 38.94
N ASN A 277 -14.93 10.37 39.91
CA ASN A 277 -14.43 10.23 41.27
C ASN A 277 -13.57 8.95 41.40
N GLU A 278 -12.26 9.07 41.15
CA GLU A 278 -11.35 7.92 41.19
C GLU A 278 -11.17 7.35 42.59
N CYS A 279 -11.40 8.18 43.62
CA CYS A 279 -11.33 7.75 45.01
C CYS A 279 -12.38 6.68 45.34
N ASP A 280 -13.59 6.82 44.79
CA ASP A 280 -14.68 5.86 45.03
C ASP A 280 -14.62 4.67 44.08
N THR A 281 -14.28 4.91 42.81
CA THR A 281 -14.31 3.90 41.75
C THR A 281 -13.06 3.02 41.73
N LEU A 282 -11.86 3.60 41.75
CA LEU A 282 -10.58 2.89 41.60
C LEU A 282 -9.90 2.63 42.95
N LYS A 283 -10.20 3.44 43.97
CA LYS A 283 -9.56 3.41 45.31
C LYS A 283 -8.02 3.33 45.20
N PRO A 284 -7.38 4.28 44.51
CA PRO A 284 -5.96 4.18 44.11
C PRO A 284 -4.98 4.45 45.26
N CYS A 285 -5.43 4.99 46.39
CA CYS A 285 -4.55 5.39 47.49
C CYS A 285 -4.40 4.31 48.58
N GLU A 286 -3.22 4.24 49.20
CA GLU A 286 -3.00 3.49 50.46
C GLU A 286 -3.46 4.29 51.68
N GLY A 287 -3.39 5.63 51.62
CA GLY A 287 -3.80 6.55 52.66
C GLY A 287 -5.12 7.26 52.37
N THR A 288 -5.19 8.56 52.67
CA THR A 288 -6.38 9.38 52.41
C THR A 288 -6.42 9.80 50.95
N CYS A 289 -7.50 9.43 50.25
CA CYS A 289 -7.79 9.88 48.89
C CYS A 289 -8.64 11.15 48.91
N THR A 290 -8.29 12.12 48.07
CA THR A 290 -9.06 13.35 47.85
C THR A 290 -9.33 13.47 46.36
N ASN A 291 -10.61 13.49 45.99
CA ASN A 291 -11.02 13.70 44.60
C ASN A 291 -10.78 15.16 44.19
N LEU A 292 -10.25 15.37 43.00
CA LEU A 292 -10.05 16.67 42.37
C LEU A 292 -10.77 16.66 41.02
N GLU A 293 -11.07 17.82 40.47
CA GLU A 293 -11.67 17.89 39.13
C GLU A 293 -10.66 17.41 38.06
N GLY A 294 -11.02 16.35 37.35
CA GLY A 294 -10.22 15.64 36.34
C GLY A 294 -9.07 14.79 36.90
N SER A 295 -8.98 14.61 38.23
CA SER A 295 -7.86 13.86 38.84
C SER A 295 -8.08 13.51 40.32
N TYR A 296 -7.10 12.88 40.96
CA TYR A 296 -7.12 12.61 42.39
C TYR A 296 -5.78 12.87 43.06
N SER A 297 -5.83 13.14 44.36
CA SER A 297 -4.65 13.28 45.21
C SER A 297 -4.67 12.25 46.34
N CYS A 298 -3.54 11.58 46.55
CA CYS A 298 -3.31 10.69 47.66
C CYS A 298 -2.44 11.36 48.72
N SER A 299 -2.70 11.08 49.99
CA SER A 299 -1.89 11.56 51.10
C SER A 299 -1.69 10.48 52.16
N CYS A 300 -0.52 10.49 52.79
CA CYS A 300 -0.17 9.50 53.81
C CYS A 300 -0.66 9.88 55.20
N PRO A 301 -1.05 8.90 56.04
CA PRO A 301 -1.42 9.14 57.42
C PRO A 301 -0.25 9.72 58.24
N LYS A 302 -0.57 10.38 59.37
CA LYS A 302 0.43 10.99 60.25
C LYS A 302 1.49 9.96 60.67
N GLY A 303 2.77 10.30 60.47
CA GLY A 303 3.92 9.42 60.75
C GLY A 303 4.55 8.79 59.51
N PHE A 304 3.90 8.89 58.35
CA PHE A 304 4.36 8.34 57.06
C PHE A 304 4.65 9.46 56.05
N GLU A 305 5.51 9.18 55.06
CA GLU A 305 5.88 10.00 53.90
C GLU A 305 5.86 9.14 52.62
N GLY A 306 5.76 9.77 51.46
CA GLY A 306 5.58 9.11 50.16
C GLY A 306 4.46 9.74 49.34
N ASP A 307 4.18 9.19 48.15
CA ASP A 307 3.11 9.69 47.26
C ASP A 307 1.70 9.16 47.62
N GLY A 308 1.62 8.18 48.53
CA GLY A 308 0.36 7.61 49.00
C GLY A 308 -0.44 6.82 47.95
N LYS A 309 0.12 6.56 46.76
CA LYS A 309 -0.51 5.78 45.69
C LYS A 309 -0.12 4.30 45.79
N LYS A 310 -1.06 3.38 45.52
CA LYS A 310 -0.82 1.92 45.53
C LYS A 310 0.11 1.46 44.40
N ASP A 311 0.06 2.13 43.26
CA ASP A 311 0.89 1.90 42.08
C ASP A 311 2.14 2.80 42.04
N GLY A 312 2.40 3.54 43.12
CA GLY A 312 3.52 4.46 43.28
C GLY A 312 4.52 4.04 44.35
N SER A 313 5.09 5.03 45.04
CA SER A 313 6.00 4.85 46.19
C SER A 313 5.28 4.51 47.50
N GLY A 314 3.94 4.60 47.53
CA GLY A 314 3.12 4.21 48.68
C GLY A 314 3.38 5.10 49.90
N CYS A 315 3.03 4.61 51.09
CA CYS A 315 3.32 5.27 52.35
C CYS A 315 4.40 4.53 53.15
N HIS A 316 5.53 5.19 53.43
CA HIS A 316 6.63 4.67 54.25
C HIS A 316 6.90 5.55 55.48
N HIS A 317 7.54 5.01 56.52
CA HIS A 317 7.67 5.70 57.80
C HIS A 317 8.66 6.89 57.72
N LYS A 318 8.28 8.06 58.25
CA LYS A 318 9.16 9.25 58.29
C LYS A 318 10.41 8.97 59.11
N SER A 319 11.58 9.01 58.47
CA SER A 319 12.87 8.97 59.17
C SER A 319 13.22 10.35 59.73
N LYS A 320 13.54 10.43 61.03
CA LYS A 320 13.93 11.70 61.67
C LYS A 320 15.32 12.10 61.19
N ILE A 321 15.40 13.08 60.29
CA ILE A 321 16.65 13.77 59.97
C ILE A 321 16.53 15.21 60.47
N ASN A 322 17.39 15.55 61.43
CA ASN A 322 17.45 16.85 62.09
C ASN A 322 17.88 17.95 61.11
N GLY A 323 17.08 19.02 61.03
CA GLY A 323 17.33 20.19 60.20
C GLY A 323 18.35 21.14 60.82
N SER A 324 19.40 21.43 60.05
CA SER A 324 20.13 22.70 60.10
C SER A 324 20.67 23.00 58.72
N THR A 325 20.69 24.27 58.35
CA THR A 325 21.27 24.90 57.14
C THR A 325 20.30 25.21 55.98
N LEU A 326 19.41 26.19 56.20
CA LEU A 326 18.62 26.86 55.16
C LEU A 326 19.15 28.30 54.96
N PHE A 327 20.21 28.48 54.16
CA PHE A 327 20.63 29.82 53.67
C PHE A 327 21.19 29.85 52.23
N TYR A 328 21.18 28.75 51.45
CA TYR A 328 21.72 28.70 50.07
C TYR A 328 20.71 28.32 48.98
N VAL A 329 19.40 28.44 49.23
CA VAL A 329 18.41 27.67 48.47
C VAL A 329 17.91 28.34 47.17
N VAL A 330 18.09 29.65 46.97
CA VAL A 330 17.57 30.30 45.75
C VAL A 330 18.48 30.10 44.52
N SER A 331 19.78 29.80 44.70
CA SER A 331 20.63 29.34 43.58
C SER A 331 20.69 27.80 43.45
N GLY A 332 20.14 27.07 44.43
CA GLY A 332 20.34 25.63 44.60
C GLY A 332 19.28 24.74 43.92
N PHE A 333 18.12 25.26 43.52
CA PHE A 333 17.04 24.46 42.90
C PHE A 333 16.99 24.52 41.38
N THR A 334 17.48 25.59 40.75
CA THR A 334 17.52 25.69 39.28
C THR A 334 18.53 24.71 38.68
N VAL A 335 19.70 24.55 39.31
CA VAL A 335 20.76 23.64 38.85
C VAL A 335 20.36 22.16 38.84
N PRO A 336 19.77 21.57 39.91
CA PRO A 336 19.33 20.18 39.89
C PRO A 336 18.05 19.95 39.08
N ALA A 337 17.16 20.95 38.90
CA ALA A 337 16.00 20.82 38.01
C ALA A 337 16.40 20.84 36.52
N VAL A 338 17.32 21.74 36.14
CA VAL A 338 17.94 21.71 34.81
C VAL A 338 18.78 20.44 34.65
N GLY A 339 19.50 20.02 35.69
CA GLY A 339 20.27 18.78 35.71
C GLY A 339 19.40 17.52 35.53
N SER A 340 18.27 17.42 36.22
CA SER A 340 17.36 16.26 36.11
C SER A 340 16.64 16.23 34.77
N SER A 341 16.22 17.39 34.24
CA SER A 341 15.66 17.52 32.89
C SER A 341 16.68 17.18 31.81
N TRP A 342 17.94 17.61 31.98
CA TRP A 342 19.05 17.27 31.08
C TRP A 342 19.42 15.79 31.14
N ILE A 343 19.37 15.17 32.33
CA ILE A 343 19.56 13.72 32.52
C ILE A 343 18.41 12.94 31.88
N PHE A 344 17.16 13.40 32.02
CA PHE A 344 16.00 12.78 31.38
C PHE A 344 16.09 12.87 29.85
N TRP A 345 16.39 14.06 29.30
CA TRP A 345 16.64 14.25 27.87
C TRP A 345 17.80 13.39 27.36
N ARG A 346 18.91 13.32 28.11
CA ARG A 346 20.01 12.40 27.81
C ARG A 346 19.58 10.93 27.83
N ARG A 347 18.76 10.51 28.79
CA ARG A 347 18.23 9.14 28.84
C ARG A 347 17.30 8.85 27.66
N LYS A 348 16.43 9.78 27.30
CA LYS A 348 15.55 9.69 26.13
C LYS A 348 16.36 9.62 24.84
N GLN A 349 17.35 10.49 24.64
CA GLN A 349 18.24 10.44 23.49
C GLN A 349 19.07 9.16 23.44
N LYS A 350 19.61 8.69 24.57
CA LYS A 350 20.32 7.40 24.63
C LYS A 350 19.43 6.22 24.21
N LYS A 351 18.14 6.22 24.58
CA LYS A 351 17.18 5.19 24.11
C LYS A 351 16.98 5.25 22.60
N VAL A 352 16.83 6.43 22.02
CA VAL A 352 16.65 6.60 20.56
C VAL A 352 17.90 6.17 19.79
N VAL A 353 19.09 6.59 20.23
CA VAL A 353 20.36 6.18 19.62
C VAL A 353 20.55 4.66 19.71
N LYS A 354 20.22 4.05 20.86
CA LYS A 354 20.29 2.60 21.03
C LYS A 354 19.33 1.87 20.09
N LEU A 355 18.08 2.33 19.98
CA LEU A 355 17.10 1.75 19.05
C LEU A 355 17.59 1.80 17.59
N ARG A 356 18.18 2.92 17.17
CA ARG A 356 18.76 3.05 15.82
C ARG A 356 19.92 2.12 15.58
N GLN A 357 20.80 1.93 16.57
CA GLN A 357 21.89 0.96 16.48
C GLN A 357 21.37 -0.48 16.39
N ASP A 358 20.31 -0.81 17.13
CA ASP A 358 19.67 -2.11 17.09
C ASP A 358 19.03 -2.36 15.71
N LEU A 359 18.34 -1.35 15.15
CA LEU A 359 17.79 -1.39 13.78
C LEU A 359 18.89 -1.51 12.72
N PHE A 360 19.96 -0.72 12.84
CA PHE A 360 21.13 -0.79 11.95
C PHE A 360 21.73 -2.19 11.93
N ARG A 361 21.83 -2.84 13.10
CA ARG A 361 22.32 -4.22 13.19
C ARG A 361 21.33 -5.22 12.60
N ARG A 362 20.04 -5.09 12.91
CA ARG A 362 18.97 -5.98 12.44
C ARG A 362 18.82 -5.94 10.92
N ASN A 363 18.92 -4.75 10.34
CA ASN A 363 18.83 -4.52 8.90
C ASN A 363 20.16 -4.84 8.18
N GLY A 364 21.12 -5.51 8.82
CA GLY A 364 22.36 -5.96 8.20
C GLY A 364 23.40 -4.87 7.92
N GLY A 365 23.31 -3.71 8.58
CA GLY A 365 24.25 -2.60 8.37
C GLY A 365 25.70 -2.93 8.73
N LEU A 366 25.95 -3.85 9.67
CA LEU A 366 27.30 -4.37 9.94
C LEU A 366 27.84 -5.17 8.76
N LEU A 367 27.01 -6.02 8.15
CA LEU A 367 27.38 -6.83 6.98
C LEU A 367 27.71 -5.92 5.78
N LEU A 368 26.87 -4.90 5.54
CA LEU A 368 27.10 -3.91 4.48
C LEU A 368 28.43 -3.17 4.70
N ARG A 369 28.72 -2.70 5.92
CA ARG A 369 30.00 -2.06 6.25
C ARG A 369 31.19 -2.98 5.95
N CYS A 370 31.12 -4.26 6.33
CA CYS A 370 32.16 -5.23 6.01
C CYS A 370 32.35 -5.36 4.50
N MET A 371 31.27 -5.47 3.71
CA MET A 371 31.34 -5.58 2.25
C MET A 371 31.87 -4.33 1.55
N LEU A 372 31.72 -3.14 2.15
CA LEU A 372 32.19 -1.87 1.62
C LEU A 372 33.60 -1.48 2.13
N SER A 373 34.08 -2.09 3.22
CA SER A 373 35.32 -1.72 3.91
C SER A 373 36.61 -1.81 3.06
N SER A 374 36.58 -2.54 1.95
CA SER A 374 37.72 -2.73 1.06
C SER A 374 37.77 -1.75 -0.12
N GLN A 375 36.86 -0.75 -0.19
CA GLN A 375 36.66 0.01 -1.42
C GLN A 375 36.41 1.51 -1.20
N THR A 376 36.98 2.32 -2.10
CA THR A 376 36.65 3.74 -2.29
C THR A 376 35.48 3.85 -3.27
N THR A 377 34.25 3.79 -2.77
CA THR A 377 33.04 4.06 -3.58
C THR A 377 32.42 5.40 -3.14
N PRO A 378 31.76 6.15 -4.05
CA PRO A 378 31.02 7.36 -3.68
C PRO A 378 29.70 7.07 -2.93
N PHE A 379 29.47 5.82 -2.53
CA PHE A 379 28.28 5.38 -1.81
C PHE A 379 28.38 5.72 -0.32
N SER A 380 27.31 6.28 0.24
CA SER A 380 27.27 6.71 1.65
C SER A 380 26.21 5.95 2.46
N ILE A 381 26.61 5.43 3.62
CA ILE A 381 25.67 4.97 4.64
C ILE A 381 25.24 6.19 5.44
N LEU A 382 24.01 6.64 5.23
CA LEU A 382 23.42 7.83 5.83
C LEU A 382 22.68 7.48 7.12
N THR A 383 22.57 8.46 8.02
CA THR A 383 21.84 8.31 9.27
C THR A 383 20.36 8.65 9.09
N ALA A 384 19.51 8.23 10.05
CA ALA A 384 18.10 8.61 10.05
C ALA A 384 17.91 10.13 10.16
N GLU A 385 18.82 10.84 10.82
CA GLU A 385 18.86 12.30 10.91
C GLU A 385 19.10 12.96 9.57
N ASP A 386 20.11 12.49 8.82
CA ASP A 386 20.47 13.07 7.52
C ASP A 386 19.27 13.05 6.57
N LEU A 387 18.54 11.93 6.54
CA LEU A 387 17.35 11.78 5.68
C LEU A 387 16.15 12.56 6.20
N LYS A 388 15.99 12.68 7.52
CA LYS A 388 14.94 13.50 8.13
C LYS A 388 15.16 14.98 7.82
N GLU A 389 16.39 15.46 7.87
CA GLU A 389 16.73 16.84 7.48
C GLU A 389 16.52 17.04 5.98
N ALA A 390 17.05 16.12 5.15
CA ALA A 390 16.96 16.21 3.71
C ALA A 390 15.52 16.25 3.19
N THR A 391 14.57 15.62 3.88
CA THR A 391 13.14 15.53 3.52
C THR A 391 12.25 16.52 4.27
N ASN A 392 12.80 17.46 5.04
CA ASN A 392 12.03 18.35 5.91
C ASN A 392 11.05 17.58 6.82
N ASN A 393 11.56 16.56 7.53
CA ASN A 393 10.77 15.66 8.37
C ASN A 393 9.72 14.86 7.59
N TYR A 394 10.08 14.33 6.42
CA TYR A 394 9.20 13.56 5.54
C TYR A 394 7.91 14.33 5.18
N ASP A 395 8.06 15.60 4.82
CA ASP A 395 6.97 16.49 4.42
C ASP A 395 6.20 15.92 3.24
N GLU A 396 4.87 15.92 3.30
CA GLU A 396 4.02 15.39 2.22
C GLU A 396 4.20 16.15 0.90
N ASN A 397 4.56 17.44 0.96
CA ASN A 397 4.83 18.24 -0.24
C ASN A 397 6.13 17.83 -0.95
N ARG A 398 6.95 16.98 -0.32
CA ARG A 398 8.18 16.42 -0.91
C ARG A 398 7.98 15.01 -1.43
N ILE A 399 6.75 14.50 -1.49
CA ILE A 399 6.49 13.21 -2.13
C ILE A 399 6.68 13.37 -3.64
N HIS A 400 7.69 12.70 -4.19
CA HIS A 400 7.96 12.67 -5.63
C HIS A 400 6.93 11.78 -6.34
N HIS A 401 6.70 10.59 -5.79
CA HIS A 401 5.78 9.61 -6.32
C HIS A 401 5.29 8.67 -5.21
N ARG A 402 4.03 8.20 -5.36
CA ARG A 402 3.42 7.18 -4.50
C ARG A 402 3.03 6.00 -5.37
N GLU A 403 3.79 4.92 -5.27
CA GLU A 403 3.57 3.72 -6.07
C GLU A 403 2.91 2.65 -5.19
N CYS A 404 1.85 2.01 -5.70
CA CYS A 404 1.12 0.99 -4.95
C CYS A 404 1.98 -0.24 -4.60
N SER A 405 3.07 -0.50 -5.34
CA SER A 405 3.91 -1.71 -5.24
C SER A 405 5.32 -1.48 -4.70
N TYR A 406 5.77 -0.22 -4.59
CA TYR A 406 7.16 0.14 -4.27
C TYR A 406 7.28 1.16 -3.15
N GLY A 407 6.16 1.53 -2.51
CA GLY A 407 6.11 2.47 -1.41
C GLY A 407 6.10 3.94 -1.83
N ILE A 408 6.53 4.81 -0.92
CA ILE A 408 6.57 6.27 -1.13
C ILE A 408 8.03 6.67 -1.39
N THR A 409 8.24 7.48 -2.42
CA THR A 409 9.54 8.09 -2.73
C THR A 409 9.49 9.59 -2.46
N TYR A 410 10.41 10.09 -1.64
CA TYR A 410 10.54 11.50 -1.32
C TYR A 410 11.65 12.19 -2.10
N GLU A 411 11.45 13.45 -2.46
CA GLU A 411 12.49 14.38 -2.87
C GLU A 411 13.26 14.88 -1.66
N GLY A 412 14.57 14.70 -1.69
CA GLY A 412 15.50 15.13 -0.65
C GLY A 412 16.56 16.09 -1.18
N THR A 413 17.16 16.87 -0.27
CA THR A 413 18.39 17.61 -0.55
C THR A 413 19.40 17.30 0.55
N LEU A 414 20.50 16.62 0.21
CA LEU A 414 21.54 16.26 1.19
C LEU A 414 22.39 17.49 1.53
N ALA A 415 22.62 17.72 2.82
CA ALA A 415 23.32 18.89 3.36
C ALA A 415 24.86 18.74 3.41
N ASP A 416 25.43 17.77 2.69
CA ASP A 416 26.86 17.38 2.73
C ASP A 416 27.84 18.40 2.09
N GLY A 417 27.43 19.67 2.00
CA GLY A 417 28.18 20.76 1.37
C GLY A 417 27.88 20.94 -0.12
N SER A 418 27.19 19.99 -0.77
CA SER A 418 26.87 20.05 -2.20
C SER A 418 25.42 20.43 -2.55
N ASN A 419 24.51 20.43 -1.56
CA ASN A 419 23.06 20.58 -1.78
C ASN A 419 22.54 19.63 -2.87
N LEU A 420 23.01 18.39 -2.87
CA LEU A 420 22.67 17.41 -3.89
C LEU A 420 21.20 17.00 -3.75
N LYS A 421 20.43 17.18 -4.83
CA LYS A 421 19.06 16.65 -4.93
C LYS A 421 19.10 15.13 -5.08
N VAL A 422 18.26 14.45 -4.32
CA VAL A 422 18.18 12.99 -4.26
C VAL A 422 16.74 12.51 -4.20
N LEU A 423 16.52 11.25 -4.56
CA LEU A 423 15.27 10.53 -4.31
C LEU A 423 15.48 9.53 -3.17
N ILE A 424 14.58 9.52 -2.20
CA ILE A 424 14.64 8.67 -1.01
C ILE A 424 13.44 7.74 -1.06
N LYS A 425 13.70 6.48 -1.43
CA LYS A 425 12.70 5.42 -1.53
C LYS A 425 12.63 4.64 -0.21
N MET A 426 11.42 4.48 0.31
CA MET A 426 11.17 3.64 1.49
C MET A 426 10.87 2.21 1.04
N CYS A 427 11.67 1.24 1.50
CA CYS A 427 11.47 -0.18 1.20
C CYS A 427 10.35 -0.80 2.04
N ASP A 428 9.90 -1.98 1.63
CA ASP A 428 9.04 -2.85 2.42
C ASP A 428 9.79 -3.49 3.60
N PRO A 429 9.07 -3.99 4.63
CA PRO A 429 9.67 -4.76 5.71
C PRO A 429 10.38 -6.01 5.16
N VAL A 430 11.70 -6.07 5.33
CA VAL A 430 12.52 -7.22 4.94
C VAL A 430 12.48 -8.26 6.05
N ASP A 431 12.04 -9.48 5.74
CA ASP A 431 12.07 -10.60 6.67
C ASP A 431 13.51 -11.02 6.99
N GLY A 432 13.75 -11.45 8.23
CA GLY A 432 15.07 -11.75 8.79
C GLY A 432 15.87 -12.74 7.95
N ASP A 433 15.19 -13.72 7.36
CA ASP A 433 15.81 -14.76 6.53
C ASP A 433 16.37 -14.22 5.21
N TYR A 434 15.89 -13.07 4.74
CA TYR A 434 16.28 -12.47 3.45
C TYR A 434 17.12 -11.20 3.58
N VAL A 435 17.44 -10.75 4.80
CA VAL A 435 18.28 -9.57 5.05
C VAL A 435 19.66 -9.70 4.38
N GLU A 436 20.28 -10.90 4.39
CA GLU A 436 21.57 -11.11 3.73
C GLU A 436 21.47 -10.92 2.21
N VAL A 437 20.42 -11.47 1.58
CA VAL A 437 20.18 -11.35 0.13
C VAL A 437 19.97 -9.89 -0.26
N PHE A 438 19.19 -9.16 0.54
CA PHE A 438 18.97 -7.73 0.37
C PHE A 438 20.29 -6.95 0.44
N ILE A 439 21.06 -7.14 1.50
CA ILE A 439 22.29 -6.38 1.74
C ILE A 439 23.36 -6.69 0.71
N ARG A 440 23.47 -7.95 0.27
CA ARG A 440 24.34 -8.31 -0.86
C ARG A 440 23.93 -7.59 -2.14
N SER A 441 22.62 -7.47 -2.38
CA SER A 441 22.09 -6.72 -3.53
C SER A 441 22.41 -5.23 -3.44
N VAL A 442 22.18 -4.60 -2.28
CA VAL A 442 22.58 -3.19 -2.04
C VAL A 442 24.08 -2.98 -2.26
N ALA A 443 24.93 -3.91 -1.78
CA ALA A 443 26.39 -3.85 -1.98
C ALA A 443 26.83 -4.04 -3.45
N ILE A 444 26.01 -4.70 -4.27
CA ILE A 444 26.25 -4.79 -5.72
C ILE A 444 25.83 -3.49 -6.39
N LEU A 445 24.62 -3.00 -6.09
CA LEU A 445 24.06 -1.79 -6.67
C LEU A 445 24.85 -0.53 -6.33
N SER A 446 25.46 -0.47 -5.14
CA SER A 446 26.33 0.64 -4.73
C SER A 446 27.57 0.83 -5.59
N ARG A 447 27.94 -0.18 -6.39
CA ARG A 447 29.12 -0.19 -7.26
C ARG A 447 28.77 0.09 -8.73
N ILE A 448 27.49 0.14 -9.06
CA ILE A 448 27.04 0.36 -10.44
C ILE A 448 27.15 1.84 -10.79
N GLN A 449 27.88 2.12 -11.86
CA GLN A 449 28.00 3.45 -12.41
C GLN A 449 27.93 3.37 -13.92
N HIS A 450 26.78 3.75 -14.47
CA HIS A 450 26.53 3.77 -15.90
C HIS A 450 25.61 4.94 -16.26
N ARG A 451 25.80 5.56 -17.43
CA ARG A 451 25.00 6.74 -17.83
C ARG A 451 23.51 6.44 -17.93
N ASN A 452 23.18 5.21 -18.33
CA ASN A 452 21.80 4.76 -18.54
C ASN A 452 21.24 3.86 -17.42
N VAL A 453 21.82 3.90 -16.23
CA VAL A 453 21.31 3.20 -15.04
C VAL A 453 21.21 4.20 -13.90
N VAL A 454 20.12 4.16 -13.13
CA VAL A 454 19.93 5.06 -11.99
C VAL A 454 20.99 4.75 -10.94
N ARG A 455 21.78 5.76 -10.58
CA ARG A 455 22.87 5.62 -9.62
C ARG A 455 22.34 5.65 -8.18
N MET A 456 22.68 4.61 -7.43
CA MET A 456 22.48 4.57 -5.98
C MET A 456 23.54 5.43 -5.29
N ILE A 457 23.11 6.44 -4.53
CA ILE A 457 23.96 7.35 -3.77
C ILE A 457 24.24 6.78 -2.38
N GLY A 458 23.26 6.12 -1.76
CA GLY A 458 23.39 5.69 -0.39
C GLY A 458 22.22 4.87 0.12
N CYS A 459 22.27 4.53 1.40
CA CYS A 459 21.15 3.95 2.12
C CYS A 459 21.17 4.37 3.59
N CYS A 460 20.02 4.30 4.26
CA CYS A 460 19.90 4.34 5.71
C CYS A 460 19.25 3.04 6.21
N LEU A 461 19.88 2.44 7.22
CA LEU A 461 19.46 1.18 7.83
C LEU A 461 19.06 1.36 9.31
N GLU A 462 19.02 2.60 9.81
CA GLU A 462 18.68 2.95 11.20
C GLU A 462 17.16 3.06 11.47
N THR A 463 16.34 2.78 10.46
CA THR A 463 14.88 2.90 10.45
C THR A 463 14.20 1.53 10.49
N GLN A 464 12.88 1.52 10.74
CA GLN A 464 12.11 0.26 10.82
C GLN A 464 12.15 -0.54 9.51
N VAL A 465 12.18 0.16 8.38
CA VAL A 465 12.43 -0.38 7.05
C VAL A 465 13.66 0.30 6.44
N PRO A 466 14.45 -0.38 5.59
CA PRO A 466 15.55 0.26 4.87
C PRO A 466 15.08 1.45 4.03
N LEU A 467 15.93 2.48 3.95
CA LEU A 467 15.73 3.63 3.07
C LEU A 467 16.84 3.66 2.04
N LEU A 468 16.50 3.75 0.76
CA LEU A 468 17.44 3.79 -0.35
C LEU A 468 17.50 5.18 -0.94
N VAL A 469 18.71 5.67 -1.23
CA VAL A 469 18.94 7.01 -1.72
C VAL A 469 19.53 6.93 -3.12
N TYR A 470 18.83 7.50 -4.08
CA TYR A 470 19.18 7.52 -5.49
C TYR A 470 19.44 8.94 -5.96
N GLU A 471 20.17 9.06 -7.07
CA GLU A 471 20.26 10.34 -7.76
C GLU A 471 18.88 10.85 -8.19
N PHE A 472 18.72 12.17 -8.20
CA PHE A 472 17.47 12.76 -8.64
C PHE A 472 17.25 12.52 -10.13
N THR A 473 16.13 11.90 -10.46
CA THR A 473 15.62 11.70 -11.82
C THR A 473 14.23 12.32 -11.94
N THR A 474 13.81 12.61 -13.16
CA THR A 474 12.42 13.00 -13.46
C THR A 474 11.46 11.83 -13.23
N SER A 475 10.19 12.14 -12.96
CA SER A 475 9.15 11.14 -12.66
C SER A 475 8.57 10.45 -13.90
N ASP A 476 8.93 10.87 -15.10
CA ASP A 476 8.36 10.34 -16.34
C ASP A 476 8.95 8.98 -16.69
N THR A 477 8.09 7.96 -16.75
CA THR A 477 8.45 6.62 -17.22
C THR A 477 8.25 6.49 -18.72
N LEU A 478 8.92 5.53 -19.36
CA LEU A 478 8.68 5.20 -20.77
C LEU A 478 7.21 4.86 -21.01
N ARG A 479 6.57 4.17 -20.06
CA ARG A 479 5.15 3.83 -20.09
C ARG A 479 4.28 5.08 -20.20
N ASP A 480 4.55 6.10 -19.39
CA ASP A 480 3.81 7.36 -19.43
C ASP A 480 4.04 8.11 -20.75
N CYS A 481 5.26 8.04 -21.30
CA CYS A 481 5.57 8.72 -22.55
C CYS A 481 4.97 8.03 -23.79
N ILE A 482 4.86 6.70 -23.81
CA ILE A 482 4.31 5.95 -24.96
C ILE A 482 2.78 5.90 -24.94
N HIS A 483 2.15 5.72 -23.78
CA HIS A 483 0.71 5.42 -23.67
C HIS A 483 -0.17 6.64 -23.37
N ASP A 484 0.41 7.81 -23.14
CA ASP A 484 -0.31 9.09 -23.06
C ASP A 484 -0.25 9.79 -24.43
N ASP A 485 -1.38 9.89 -25.12
CA ASP A 485 -1.49 10.49 -26.46
C ASP A 485 -0.85 11.89 -26.53
N ALA A 486 -0.96 12.67 -25.45
CA ALA A 486 -0.41 14.02 -25.37
C ALA A 486 1.12 14.04 -25.27
N ARG A 487 1.75 12.98 -24.77
CA ARG A 487 3.23 12.85 -24.67
C ARG A 487 3.81 12.04 -25.81
N ALA A 488 3.11 11.00 -26.24
CA ALA A 488 3.53 10.08 -27.30
C ALA A 488 3.76 10.79 -28.64
N ARG A 489 3.06 11.90 -28.91
CA ARG A 489 3.28 12.75 -30.10
C ARG A 489 4.68 13.37 -30.17
N PHE A 490 5.41 13.43 -29.06
CA PHE A 490 6.78 13.95 -29.01
C PHE A 490 7.84 12.85 -29.12
N LEU A 491 7.46 11.57 -29.12
CA LEU A 491 8.36 10.44 -29.32
C LEU A 491 8.48 10.07 -30.79
N SER A 492 9.31 10.82 -31.52
CA SER A 492 9.66 10.51 -32.92
C SER A 492 10.36 9.15 -33.04
N TRP A 493 10.42 8.61 -34.27
CA TRP A 493 11.13 7.36 -34.53
C TRP A 493 12.57 7.36 -34.03
N ASP A 494 13.33 8.44 -34.28
CA ASP A 494 14.72 8.56 -33.84
C ASP A 494 14.87 8.54 -32.31
N ILE A 495 13.89 9.10 -31.57
CA ILE A 495 13.88 9.07 -30.11
C ILE A 495 13.59 7.65 -29.63
N ARG A 496 12.58 6.96 -30.20
CA ARG A 496 12.26 5.57 -29.84
C ARG A 496 13.41 4.61 -30.11
N LEU A 497 14.07 4.76 -31.26
CA LEU A 497 15.24 3.95 -31.62
C LEU A 497 16.42 4.21 -30.68
N ARG A 498 16.64 5.46 -30.27
CA ARG A 498 17.65 5.81 -29.26
C ARG A 498 17.33 5.21 -27.90
N ILE A 499 16.08 5.28 -27.45
CA ILE A 499 15.62 4.66 -26.20
C ILE A 499 15.91 3.16 -26.24
N ALA A 500 15.54 2.46 -27.33
CA ALA A 500 15.83 1.04 -27.49
C ALA A 500 17.33 0.73 -27.39
N ALA A 501 18.18 1.50 -28.08
CA ALA A 501 19.63 1.30 -28.09
C ALA A 501 20.27 1.60 -26.72
N GLU A 502 19.83 2.65 -26.02
CA GLU A 502 20.32 2.99 -24.68
C GLU A 502 19.90 1.95 -23.64
N THR A 503 18.66 1.47 -23.69
CA THR A 503 18.19 0.36 -22.85
C THR A 503 19.02 -0.90 -23.12
N ALA A 504 19.27 -1.23 -24.39
CA ALA A 504 20.08 -2.39 -24.74
C ALA A 504 21.52 -2.29 -24.21
N ARG A 505 22.15 -1.12 -24.33
CA ARG A 505 23.50 -0.85 -23.78
C ARG A 505 23.54 -0.93 -22.26
N ALA A 506 22.51 -0.42 -21.57
CA ALA A 506 22.40 -0.52 -20.12
C ALA A 506 22.32 -1.99 -19.66
N LEU A 507 21.46 -2.80 -20.28
CA LEU A 507 21.35 -4.23 -19.95
C LEU A 507 22.62 -5.01 -20.32
N LEU A 508 23.25 -4.69 -21.45
CA LEU A 508 24.55 -5.25 -21.83
C LEU A 508 25.62 -5.01 -20.75
N TYR A 509 25.68 -3.77 -20.24
CA TYR A 509 26.59 -3.40 -19.17
C TYR A 509 26.36 -4.28 -17.93
N LEU A 510 25.10 -4.42 -17.50
CA LEU A 510 24.72 -5.25 -16.34
C LEU A 510 25.05 -6.73 -16.54
N HIS A 511 24.84 -7.27 -17.74
CA HIS A 511 25.04 -8.69 -18.01
C HIS A 511 26.52 -9.07 -18.17
N SER A 512 27.37 -8.20 -18.72
CA SER A 512 28.69 -8.64 -19.20
C SER A 512 29.86 -7.70 -18.93
N GLU A 513 29.62 -6.46 -18.51
CA GLU A 513 30.69 -5.44 -18.38
C GLU A 513 30.93 -5.04 -16.91
N THR A 514 30.21 -5.65 -15.98
CA THR A 514 30.41 -5.50 -14.53
C THR A 514 31.56 -6.39 -14.05
N ALA A 515 32.53 -5.79 -13.35
CA ALA A 515 33.67 -6.52 -12.78
C ALA A 515 33.33 -7.46 -11.61
N LEU A 516 32.04 -7.58 -11.24
CA LEU A 516 31.57 -8.08 -9.94
C LEU A 516 30.63 -9.29 -10.02
N ALA A 517 30.47 -9.86 -11.22
CA ALA A 517 29.50 -10.88 -11.66
C ALA A 517 28.33 -10.31 -12.49
N GLN A 518 27.76 -11.19 -13.31
CA GLN A 518 26.60 -10.94 -14.16
C GLN A 518 25.40 -10.49 -13.31
N ILE A 519 24.89 -9.30 -13.59
CA ILE A 519 23.74 -8.70 -12.91
C ILE A 519 22.52 -8.88 -13.80
N ILE A 520 21.62 -9.79 -13.41
CA ILE A 520 20.29 -9.88 -14.03
C ILE A 520 19.38 -8.86 -13.35
N HIS A 521 18.64 -8.09 -14.15
CA HIS A 521 17.69 -7.09 -13.68
C HIS A 521 16.41 -7.75 -13.15
N GLY A 522 15.81 -8.66 -13.93
CA GLY A 522 14.66 -9.47 -13.54
C GLY A 522 13.31 -8.75 -13.46
N ASN A 523 13.22 -7.48 -13.89
CA ASN A 523 11.95 -6.74 -14.02
C ASN A 523 12.05 -5.59 -15.05
N VAL A 524 12.56 -5.90 -16.24
CA VAL A 524 12.64 -4.91 -17.33
C VAL A 524 11.24 -4.68 -17.88
N ASN A 525 10.72 -3.45 -17.80
CA ASN A 525 9.43 -3.08 -18.35
C ASN A 525 9.40 -1.57 -18.65
N SER A 526 8.35 -1.07 -19.31
CA SER A 526 8.26 0.36 -19.64
C SER A 526 8.08 1.28 -18.42
N SER A 527 7.74 0.74 -17.24
CA SER A 527 7.69 1.53 -15.99
C SER A 527 9.05 1.60 -15.28
N SER A 528 9.92 0.59 -15.43
CA SER A 528 11.28 0.60 -14.87
C SER A 528 12.31 1.35 -15.73
N ILE A 529 11.91 1.82 -16.91
CA ILE A 529 12.71 2.66 -17.81
C ILE A 529 12.27 4.12 -17.61
N LEU A 530 13.10 4.91 -16.93
CA LEU A 530 12.87 6.33 -16.70
C LEU A 530 13.43 7.15 -17.85
N LEU A 531 12.74 8.24 -18.19
CA LEU A 531 13.18 9.18 -19.22
C LEU A 531 13.47 10.54 -18.58
N THR A 532 14.66 11.04 -18.89
CA THR A 532 15.05 12.42 -18.59
C THR A 532 14.37 13.40 -19.55
N HIS A 533 14.44 14.70 -19.25
CA HIS A 533 13.84 15.76 -20.09
C HIS A 533 14.36 15.81 -21.53
N ASP A 534 15.56 15.27 -21.78
CA ASP A 534 16.18 15.11 -23.11
C ASP A 534 15.96 13.71 -23.72
N TYR A 535 15.06 12.91 -23.13
CA TYR A 535 14.76 11.52 -23.49
C TYR A 535 15.96 10.56 -23.39
N THR A 536 16.97 10.90 -22.58
CA THR A 536 18.03 9.96 -22.19
C THR A 536 17.45 8.92 -21.22
N VAL A 537 17.73 7.65 -21.48
CA VAL A 537 17.24 6.51 -20.69
C VAL A 537 17.97 6.40 -19.36
N LYS A 538 17.25 6.10 -18.28
CA LYS A 538 17.79 5.59 -17.02
C LYS A 538 16.97 4.40 -16.53
N ILE A 539 17.61 3.23 -16.46
CA ILE A 539 16.98 2.02 -15.92
C ILE A 539 17.06 2.03 -14.39
N ASP A 540 15.92 1.87 -13.73
CA ASP A 540 15.86 1.71 -12.27
C ASP A 540 16.26 0.30 -11.85
N LEU A 541 17.13 0.20 -10.84
CA LEU A 541 17.56 -1.07 -10.25
C LEU A 541 17.14 -1.12 -8.80
N ASP A 542 16.03 -1.82 -8.56
CA ASP A 542 15.48 -2.02 -7.23
C ASP A 542 16.01 -3.32 -6.59
N PRO A 543 16.73 -3.27 -5.45
CA PRO A 543 17.20 -4.47 -4.76
C PRO A 543 16.07 -5.38 -4.28
N GLU A 544 14.84 -4.87 -4.12
CA GLU A 544 13.68 -5.67 -3.69
C GLU A 544 13.23 -6.68 -4.75
N ILE A 545 13.54 -6.44 -6.04
CA ILE A 545 13.24 -7.38 -7.13
C ILE A 545 13.96 -8.72 -6.90
N ARG A 546 15.21 -8.68 -6.40
CA ARG A 546 15.99 -9.89 -6.10
C ARG A 546 15.43 -10.67 -4.92
N LEU A 547 14.81 -9.98 -3.96
CA LEU A 547 14.11 -10.63 -2.84
C LEU A 547 12.89 -11.39 -3.34
N ARG A 548 12.05 -10.73 -4.15
CA ARG A 548 10.83 -11.32 -4.74
C ARG A 548 11.12 -12.54 -5.61
N ASN A 549 12.26 -12.55 -6.30
CA ASN A 549 12.69 -13.69 -7.12
C ASN A 549 13.36 -14.81 -6.32
N SER A 550 13.76 -14.55 -5.06
CA SER A 550 14.41 -15.55 -4.19
C SER A 550 13.45 -16.28 -3.26
N SER A 551 12.24 -15.76 -3.06
CA SER A 551 11.19 -16.45 -2.31
C SER A 551 10.57 -17.57 -3.16
N GLN A 552 10.17 -18.67 -2.51
CA GLN A 552 9.46 -19.77 -3.20
C GLN A 552 8.08 -19.34 -3.77
N ASP A 553 7.63 -18.13 -3.43
CA ASP A 553 6.36 -17.51 -3.80
C ASP A 553 6.49 -16.45 -4.92
N ALA A 554 7.55 -16.50 -5.74
CA ALA A 554 7.79 -15.51 -6.81
C ALA A 554 6.59 -15.29 -7.75
N ALA A 555 5.72 -16.30 -7.92
CA ALA A 555 4.50 -16.20 -8.73
C ALA A 555 3.33 -15.48 -8.03
N SER A 556 3.31 -15.44 -6.69
CA SER A 556 2.19 -14.95 -5.87
C SER A 556 2.16 -13.42 -5.72
N HIS A 557 3.28 -12.75 -5.98
CA HIS A 557 3.45 -11.30 -5.80
C HIS A 557 3.40 -10.48 -7.10
N SER A 558 3.18 -11.13 -8.26
CA SER A 558 3.18 -10.45 -9.55
C SER A 558 1.82 -9.82 -9.88
N PHE A 559 1.76 -8.49 -9.93
CA PHE A 559 0.59 -7.77 -10.43
C PHE A 559 0.40 -8.00 -11.94
N VAL A 560 -0.84 -7.88 -12.43
CA VAL A 560 -1.26 -8.10 -13.84
C VAL A 560 -0.42 -7.30 -14.87
N GLY A 561 0.25 -6.22 -14.47
CA GLY A 561 1.13 -5.44 -15.34
C GLY A 561 2.58 -5.93 -15.45
N GLU A 562 3.09 -6.67 -14.47
CA GLU A 562 4.45 -7.24 -14.52
C GLU A 562 4.45 -8.61 -15.21
N ILE A 563 3.34 -9.36 -15.09
CA ILE A 563 3.20 -10.68 -15.72
C ILE A 563 3.32 -10.65 -17.25
N SER A 564 3.03 -9.51 -17.89
CA SER A 564 3.08 -9.37 -19.35
C SER A 564 4.49 -9.24 -19.91
N TYR A 565 5.46 -8.89 -19.08
CA TYR A 565 6.88 -8.85 -19.43
C TYR A 565 7.60 -10.13 -19.03
N LEU A 566 6.93 -11.00 -18.26
CA LEU A 566 7.52 -12.18 -17.66
C LEU A 566 7.94 -13.20 -18.73
N ASP A 567 9.20 -13.63 -18.65
CA ASP A 567 9.73 -14.69 -19.50
C ASP A 567 8.97 -16.01 -19.26
N PRO A 568 8.36 -16.60 -20.30
CA PRO A 568 7.61 -17.85 -20.15
C PRO A 568 8.49 -19.02 -19.71
N GLU A 569 9.78 -19.06 -20.07
CA GLU A 569 10.69 -20.11 -19.59
C GLU A 569 11.03 -19.93 -18.12
N PHE A 570 11.21 -18.68 -17.67
CA PHE A 570 11.39 -18.39 -16.24
C PHE A 570 10.14 -18.77 -15.46
N TYR A 571 8.95 -18.42 -15.95
CA TYR A 571 7.68 -18.77 -15.32
C TYR A 571 7.50 -20.29 -15.16
N ILE A 572 7.88 -21.08 -16.17
CA ILE A 572 7.72 -22.54 -16.14
C ILE A 572 8.81 -23.23 -15.30
N ARG A 573 10.07 -22.79 -15.44
CA ARG A 573 11.23 -23.49 -14.83
C ARG A 573 11.68 -22.91 -13.50
N GLY A 574 11.22 -21.71 -13.14
CA GLY A 574 11.64 -20.98 -11.93
C GLY A 574 13.09 -20.49 -11.95
N HIS A 575 13.78 -20.54 -13.10
CA HIS A 575 15.19 -20.17 -13.19
C HIS A 575 15.38 -18.85 -13.94
N LEU A 576 15.75 -17.80 -13.22
CA LEU A 576 15.98 -16.47 -13.78
C LEU A 576 17.36 -16.42 -14.46
N THR A 577 17.42 -15.98 -15.71
CA THR A 577 18.66 -15.86 -16.49
C THR A 577 18.75 -14.49 -17.17
N GLU A 578 19.89 -14.14 -17.75
CA GLU A 578 20.01 -12.94 -18.57
C GLU A 578 19.09 -12.96 -19.80
N LYS A 579 18.72 -14.16 -20.27
CA LYS A 579 17.77 -14.34 -21.37
C LYS A 579 16.34 -13.97 -20.98
N SER A 580 16.03 -13.93 -19.69
CA SER A 580 14.75 -13.45 -19.18
C SER A 580 14.64 -11.92 -19.31
N ASP A 581 15.74 -11.20 -19.08
CA ASP A 581 15.80 -9.75 -19.38
C ASP A 581 15.69 -9.48 -20.89
N VAL A 582 16.29 -10.34 -21.74
CA VAL A 582 16.18 -10.23 -23.21
C VAL A 582 14.72 -10.36 -23.66
N TYR A 583 13.97 -11.31 -23.12
CA TYR A 583 12.55 -11.48 -23.44
C TYR A 583 11.74 -10.23 -23.04
N SER A 584 11.94 -9.77 -21.81
CA SER A 584 11.30 -8.58 -21.27
C SER A 584 11.60 -7.32 -22.10
N PHE A 585 12.86 -7.18 -22.54
CA PHE A 585 13.29 -6.14 -23.48
C PHE A 585 12.60 -6.27 -24.84
N GLY A 586 12.36 -7.50 -25.33
CA GLY A 586 11.57 -7.75 -26.53
C GLY A 586 10.13 -7.21 -26.45
N VAL A 587 9.51 -7.29 -25.27
CA VAL A 587 8.17 -6.69 -25.03
C VAL A 587 8.26 -5.16 -25.11
N VAL A 588 9.28 -4.56 -24.50
CA VAL A 588 9.52 -3.10 -24.59
C VAL A 588 9.74 -2.65 -26.04
N LEU A 589 10.48 -3.42 -26.85
CA LEU A 589 10.63 -3.14 -28.28
C LEU A 589 9.29 -3.18 -29.01
N ALA A 590 8.43 -4.14 -28.70
CA ALA A 590 7.09 -4.22 -29.27
C ALA A 590 6.23 -3.01 -28.86
N GLU A 591 6.27 -2.57 -27.60
CA GLU A 591 5.59 -1.35 -27.16
C GLU A 591 6.11 -0.11 -27.90
N LEU A 592 7.43 0.03 -28.07
CA LEU A 592 8.04 1.13 -28.82
C LEU A 592 7.60 1.17 -30.28
N LEU A 593 7.45 0.01 -30.93
CA LEU A 593 7.07 -0.11 -32.34
C LEU A 593 5.57 0.09 -32.58
N THR A 594 4.72 -0.41 -31.67
CA THR A 594 3.26 -0.41 -31.85
C THR A 594 2.58 0.78 -31.17
N GLY A 595 3.20 1.35 -30.13
CA GLY A 595 2.54 2.33 -29.25
C GLY A 595 1.43 1.71 -28.38
N GLU A 596 1.27 0.38 -28.40
CA GLU A 596 0.21 -0.30 -27.65
C GLU A 596 0.70 -0.85 -26.31
N LYS A 597 -0.21 -0.97 -25.34
CA LYS A 597 0.08 -1.51 -24.00
C LYS A 597 0.45 -2.99 -24.06
N ALA A 598 1.38 -3.41 -23.20
CA ALA A 598 1.78 -4.82 -23.06
C ALA A 598 0.62 -5.81 -22.81
N VAL A 599 -0.45 -5.36 -22.14
CA VAL A 599 -1.75 -6.06 -22.05
C VAL A 599 -2.87 -5.11 -22.46
N SER A 600 -3.77 -5.58 -23.32
CA SER A 600 -5.01 -4.87 -23.64
C SER A 600 -6.15 -5.86 -23.76
N PHE A 601 -7.21 -5.63 -22.97
CA PHE A 601 -8.46 -6.40 -23.04
C PHE A 601 -9.37 -5.98 -24.20
N GLU A 602 -8.97 -4.95 -24.96
CA GLU A 602 -9.65 -4.53 -26.18
C GLU A 602 -9.26 -5.40 -27.38
N ARG A 603 -8.19 -6.20 -27.25
CA ARG A 603 -7.76 -7.15 -28.29
C ARG A 603 -8.65 -8.41 -28.31
N PRO A 604 -8.75 -9.10 -29.45
CA PRO A 604 -9.49 -10.36 -29.56
C PRO A 604 -9.02 -11.41 -28.54
N GLN A 605 -9.93 -12.30 -28.14
CA GLN A 605 -9.67 -13.34 -27.16
C GLN A 605 -8.50 -14.24 -27.60
N GLY A 606 -7.47 -14.35 -26.76
CA GLY A 606 -6.23 -15.08 -27.03
C GLY A 606 -5.07 -14.24 -27.59
N GLU A 607 -5.28 -12.94 -27.83
CA GLU A 607 -4.28 -11.95 -28.28
C GLU A 607 -4.08 -10.81 -27.28
N GLU A 608 -4.53 -10.95 -26.03
CA GLU A 608 -4.50 -9.90 -25.01
C GLU A 608 -3.07 -9.43 -24.70
N HIS A 609 -2.11 -10.34 -24.78
CA HIS A 609 -0.68 -10.10 -24.55
C HIS A 609 0.03 -9.64 -25.84
N LEU A 610 0.61 -8.44 -25.79
CA LEU A 610 1.30 -7.83 -26.94
C LEU A 610 2.42 -8.71 -27.48
N ALA A 611 3.19 -9.38 -26.61
CA ALA A 611 4.26 -10.28 -27.03
C ALA A 611 3.78 -11.38 -27.98
N LYS A 612 2.64 -12.01 -27.64
CA LYS A 612 2.06 -13.09 -28.44
C LYS A 612 1.49 -12.55 -29.76
N TYR A 613 0.76 -11.44 -29.70
CA TYR A 613 0.18 -10.76 -30.87
C TYR A 613 1.25 -10.29 -31.87
N PHE A 614 2.36 -9.74 -31.36
CA PHE A 614 3.44 -9.23 -32.17
C PHE A 614 4.21 -10.36 -32.89
N VAL A 615 4.44 -11.48 -32.20
CA VAL A 615 5.11 -12.65 -32.79
C VAL A 615 4.22 -13.39 -33.80
N SER A 616 2.91 -13.49 -33.54
CA SER A 616 1.96 -14.16 -34.45
C SER A 616 1.68 -13.36 -35.73
N SER A 617 2.00 -12.07 -35.74
CA SER A 617 1.78 -11.19 -36.89
C SER A 617 2.69 -11.55 -38.08
N PRO A 618 2.13 -11.85 -39.28
CA PRO A 618 2.91 -12.28 -40.43
C PRO A 618 3.83 -11.16 -40.95
N ARG A 619 4.98 -11.55 -41.52
CA ARG A 619 6.01 -10.62 -42.03
C ARG A 619 5.48 -9.64 -43.07
N ASP A 620 4.50 -10.01 -43.88
CA ASP A 620 3.95 -9.12 -44.91
C ASP A 620 2.92 -8.10 -44.35
N ASN A 621 2.53 -8.25 -43.07
CA ASN A 621 1.47 -7.46 -42.45
C ASN A 621 1.97 -6.62 -41.26
N PHE A 622 3.28 -6.63 -40.96
CA PHE A 622 3.83 -5.97 -39.77
C PHE A 622 3.66 -4.45 -39.80
N VAL A 623 3.68 -3.82 -40.98
CA VAL A 623 3.47 -2.37 -41.11
C VAL A 623 2.12 -1.93 -40.54
N ARG A 624 1.11 -2.82 -40.53
CA ARG A 624 -0.24 -2.51 -40.03
C ARG A 624 -0.38 -2.55 -38.52
N ILE A 625 0.57 -3.17 -37.81
CA ILE A 625 0.60 -3.20 -36.34
C ILE A 625 1.52 -2.14 -35.77
N LEU A 626 2.29 -1.45 -36.62
CA LEU A 626 3.14 -0.35 -36.19
C LEU A 626 2.30 0.89 -35.91
N ASP A 627 2.80 1.72 -35.01
CA ASP A 627 2.26 3.05 -34.77
C ASP A 627 2.32 3.87 -36.07
N ASP A 628 1.17 4.38 -36.53
CA ASP A 628 1.03 5.14 -37.78
C ASP A 628 2.04 6.30 -37.89
N ARG A 629 2.42 6.90 -36.74
CA ARG A 629 3.42 7.97 -36.69
C ARG A 629 4.79 7.47 -37.15
N LEU A 630 5.17 6.27 -36.73
CA LEU A 630 6.45 5.66 -37.11
C LEU A 630 6.48 5.28 -38.58
N VAL A 631 5.35 4.84 -39.14
CA VAL A 631 5.25 4.52 -40.58
C VAL A 631 5.48 5.77 -41.43
N SER A 632 5.12 6.95 -40.93
CA SER A 632 5.32 8.23 -41.63
C SER A 632 6.73 8.80 -41.51
N GLU A 633 7.45 8.51 -40.42
CA GLU A 633 8.76 9.10 -40.09
C GLU A 633 9.94 8.14 -40.35
N GLY A 634 9.76 6.86 -40.05
CA GLY A 634 10.80 5.83 -40.09
C GLY A 634 10.97 5.18 -41.46
N ARG A 635 12.20 4.76 -41.77
CA ARG A 635 12.44 3.94 -42.97
C ARG A 635 11.92 2.53 -42.73
N ILE A 636 11.18 1.98 -43.69
CA ILE A 636 10.62 0.61 -43.62
C ILE A 636 11.73 -0.40 -43.30
N GLU A 637 12.92 -0.25 -43.89
CA GLU A 637 14.08 -1.11 -43.61
C GLU A 637 14.47 -1.10 -42.12
N GLN A 638 14.56 0.09 -41.50
CA GLN A 638 14.88 0.22 -40.08
C GLN A 638 13.78 -0.37 -39.19
N LEU A 639 12.52 -0.10 -39.50
CA LEU A 639 11.38 -0.65 -38.76
C LEU A 639 11.33 -2.17 -38.86
N THR A 640 11.68 -2.73 -40.03
CA THR A 640 11.74 -4.18 -40.26
C THR A 640 12.84 -4.82 -39.42
N GLU A 641 14.05 -4.25 -39.42
CA GLU A 641 15.18 -4.79 -38.65
C GLU A 641 14.90 -4.78 -37.13
N VAL A 642 14.31 -3.71 -36.62
CA VAL A 642 13.94 -3.61 -35.19
C VAL A 642 12.79 -4.58 -34.85
N ALA A 643 11.82 -4.76 -35.74
CA ALA A 643 10.73 -5.72 -35.55
C ALA A 643 11.24 -7.17 -35.54
N GLU A 644 12.16 -7.52 -36.44
CA GLU A 644 12.78 -8.86 -36.48
C GLU A 644 13.68 -9.10 -35.25
N LEU A 645 14.37 -8.08 -34.76
CA LEU A 645 15.07 -8.15 -33.47
C LEU A 645 14.09 -8.43 -32.32
N ALA A 646 12.99 -7.68 -32.23
CA ALA A 646 11.97 -7.87 -31.21
C ALA A 646 11.38 -9.29 -31.24
N LYS A 647 11.07 -9.82 -32.42
CA LYS A 647 10.58 -11.21 -32.58
C LYS A 647 11.59 -12.25 -32.09
N ARG A 648 12.89 -12.07 -32.37
CA ARG A 648 13.93 -12.97 -31.86
C ARG A 648 14.07 -12.89 -30.35
N CYS A 649 14.00 -11.68 -29.76
CA CYS A 649 14.00 -11.50 -28.31
C CYS A 649 12.80 -12.20 -27.65
N LEU A 650 11.63 -12.18 -28.29
CA LEU A 650 10.38 -12.79 -27.83
C LEU A 650 10.26 -14.30 -28.12
N SER A 651 11.34 -14.96 -28.56
CA SER A 651 11.31 -16.42 -28.75
C SER A 651 10.97 -17.14 -27.45
N HIS A 652 10.13 -18.17 -27.54
CA HIS A 652 9.80 -19.01 -26.39
C HIS A 652 11.04 -19.67 -25.78
N SER A 653 11.97 -20.13 -26.61
CA SER A 653 13.21 -20.79 -26.18
C SER A 653 14.33 -19.75 -25.95
N SER A 654 14.93 -19.75 -24.76
CA SER A 654 16.04 -18.83 -24.41
C SER A 654 17.28 -19.00 -25.29
N VAL A 655 17.46 -20.18 -25.89
CA VAL A 655 18.59 -20.49 -26.78
C VAL A 655 18.50 -19.73 -28.10
N ASP A 656 17.27 -19.48 -28.58
CA ASP A 656 17.02 -18.79 -29.85
C ASP A 656 17.03 -17.26 -29.70
N ARG A 657 16.98 -16.77 -28.46
CA ARG A 657 17.05 -15.33 -28.16
C ARG A 657 18.48 -14.84 -28.36
N PRO A 658 18.71 -13.62 -28.89
CA PRO A 658 20.04 -13.03 -28.92
C PRO A 658 20.55 -12.75 -27.50
N SER A 659 21.84 -12.49 -27.37
CA SER A 659 22.42 -11.82 -26.20
C SER A 659 22.13 -10.32 -26.25
N MET A 660 22.19 -9.63 -25.11
CA MET A 660 22.08 -8.16 -25.11
C MET A 660 23.21 -7.48 -25.91
N ARG A 661 24.35 -8.15 -26.08
CA ARG A 661 25.46 -7.68 -26.94
C ARG A 661 25.03 -7.66 -28.40
N GLU A 662 24.47 -8.75 -28.89
CA GLU A 662 23.96 -8.86 -30.26
C GLU A 662 22.78 -7.91 -30.50
N ALA A 663 21.89 -7.75 -29.52
CA ALA A 663 20.78 -6.81 -29.60
C ALA A 663 21.25 -5.35 -29.67
N ALA A 664 22.22 -4.95 -28.83
CA ALA A 664 22.81 -3.61 -28.87
C ALA A 664 23.50 -3.33 -30.21
N VAL A 665 24.31 -4.28 -30.71
CA VAL A 665 24.98 -4.16 -32.02
C VAL A 665 23.96 -4.06 -33.16
N ALA A 666 22.88 -4.83 -33.12
CA ALA A 666 21.81 -4.76 -34.12
C ALA A 666 21.16 -3.37 -34.14
N LEU A 667 20.86 -2.79 -32.98
CA LEU A 667 20.27 -1.45 -32.87
C LEU A 667 21.25 -0.34 -33.30
N ASP A 668 22.53 -0.45 -32.93
CA ASP A 668 23.56 0.49 -33.37
C ASP A 668 23.75 0.47 -34.90
N ASN A 669 23.67 -0.71 -35.52
CA ASN A 669 23.69 -0.85 -36.97
C ASN A 669 22.50 -0.12 -37.62
N VAL A 670 21.28 -0.29 -37.08
CA VAL A 670 20.08 0.40 -37.57
C VAL A 670 20.22 1.93 -37.44
N ILE A 671 20.80 2.43 -36.34
CA ILE A 671 21.09 3.86 -36.16
C ILE A 671 22.11 4.35 -37.20
N SER A 672 23.15 3.56 -37.48
CA SER A 672 24.20 3.91 -38.44
C SER A 672 23.72 3.97 -39.91
N MET A 673 22.56 3.39 -40.22
CA MET A 673 21.91 3.57 -41.54
C MET A 673 21.56 5.05 -41.83
N ASN A 674 21.54 5.91 -40.81
CA ASN A 674 21.33 7.36 -40.96
C ASN A 674 22.61 8.13 -41.37
N SER A 675 23.82 7.60 -41.10
CA SER A 675 25.09 8.32 -41.35
C SER A 675 25.72 8.02 -42.71
N CYS A 676 25.25 6.99 -43.43
CA CYS A 676 25.71 6.70 -44.80
C CYS A 676 24.83 7.42 -45.85
N SER A 677 24.85 8.74 -45.83
CA SER A 677 24.49 9.58 -46.97
C SER A 677 25.63 10.57 -47.18
N THR A 678 26.80 10.03 -47.54
CA THR A 678 27.94 10.84 -47.94
C THR A 678 27.54 11.63 -49.18
N THR A 679 27.52 12.94 -48.99
CA THR A 679 27.48 14.00 -49.98
C THR A 679 28.16 13.57 -51.28
N ILE A 680 27.40 13.53 -52.37
CA ILE A 680 27.98 13.52 -53.72
C ILE A 680 28.68 14.87 -53.86
N SER A 681 29.98 14.89 -53.60
CA SER A 681 30.85 15.99 -53.97
C SER A 681 30.81 16.10 -55.49
N ALA A 682 30.21 17.19 -55.98
CA ALA A 682 30.38 17.64 -57.34
C ALA A 682 31.88 17.85 -57.61
N ASN A 683 32.46 17.04 -58.49
CA ASN A 683 33.44 17.54 -59.45
C ASN A 683 33.61 16.60 -60.66
N SER A 684 33.32 17.22 -61.81
CA SER A 684 33.62 16.89 -63.20
C SER A 684 34.50 15.67 -63.52
N SER A 685 34.03 14.83 -64.42
CA SER A 685 34.66 14.67 -65.74
C SER A 685 33.68 14.08 -66.75
N GLN A 686 33.65 14.71 -67.92
CA GLN A 686 32.83 14.38 -69.07
C GLN A 686 33.16 12.98 -69.61
N GLN A 687 32.14 12.22 -70.01
CA GLN A 687 32.12 11.56 -71.32
C GLN A 687 30.70 11.09 -71.72
N THR A 688 30.28 11.62 -72.86
CA THR A 688 29.22 11.21 -73.80
C THR A 688 29.09 9.68 -73.89
N THR A 689 27.92 9.02 -74.07
CA THR A 689 27.08 9.08 -75.28
C THR A 689 25.77 8.25 -75.11
N THR A 690 24.63 8.83 -75.53
CA THR A 690 23.44 8.25 -76.22
C THR A 690 22.59 7.06 -75.70
N ARG A 691 21.32 7.42 -75.35
CA ARG A 691 20.00 6.90 -75.82
C ARG A 691 19.76 5.37 -75.93
N ARG A 692 18.76 4.89 -75.17
CA ARG A 692 17.46 4.45 -75.75
C ARG A 692 16.35 4.37 -74.70
N VAL A 693 15.29 5.13 -74.93
CA VAL A 693 13.99 5.06 -74.26
C VAL A 693 13.18 3.92 -74.91
N VAL A 694 12.63 3.01 -74.10
CA VAL A 694 11.45 2.24 -74.48
C VAL A 694 10.46 2.27 -73.31
N ARG A 695 9.43 3.10 -73.48
CA ARG A 695 8.14 3.00 -72.78
C ARG A 695 7.48 1.68 -73.17
N ARG A 696 6.91 0.96 -72.20
CA ARG A 696 5.66 0.23 -72.44
C ARG A 696 4.71 0.44 -71.27
N ASN A 697 3.57 1.04 -71.62
CA ASN A 697 2.43 1.29 -70.76
C ASN A 697 1.76 -0.04 -70.34
N ARG A 698 1.16 0.05 -69.15
CA ARG A 698 0.00 -0.68 -68.61
C ARG A 698 -0.93 -1.29 -69.65
N SER A 699 -1.39 -2.51 -69.36
CA SER A 699 -2.82 -2.83 -69.09
C SER A 699 -3.01 -4.34 -68.95
N PHE A 700 -3.32 -4.82 -67.74
CA PHE A 700 -4.57 -5.49 -67.37
C PHE A 700 -4.67 -5.57 -65.85
#